data_AF-A0A6G4A638-F1
#
_entry.id   AF-A0A6G4A638-F1
#
_cell.length_a   1.000
_cell.length_b   1.000
_cell.length_c   1.000
_cell.angle_alpha   90.00
_cell.angle_beta   90.00
_cell.angle_gamma   90.00
#
_symmetry.space_group_name_H-M   'P 1'
#
loop_
_entity.id
_entity.type
_entity.pdbx_description
1 polymer ?
#
loop_
_entity_poly.entity_id
_entity_poly.type
_entity_poly.pdbx_seq_one_letter_code
_entity_poly.pdbx_strand_id
1 'polypeptide(L)'
;MFKKLILYIVICVLVLQFGSVVYAEQKVEIKENGEVTIDYRTSLGDPKKYAQTATIIVKDGHPMIPLFTLERYYTVEKPDLILLTTEKNGAISVLDTRNETEYQMKVNSNKVKIVGTDHQKLGDATLSTTVSVHLEGDIPFIPIDFFQILGYSSSIDAGKKVQINLIQKSSGSTNSGGSSSGSVSPGTDASSNAQTLYPMKIGRKYGFMDQAGKVFIQPQFEGAGNFSEGLAAVQVKGSWGYIDPKGNTVITPQYDSASEFSNDNAIVSKKDKNGVKFGYINKRGKAVGSIMYESALDYKENFAPVVTGTHFAFLNRDGNIQFFDSFEDAGSFSEGLAKVQIKGKYGYINKKGEVAIPYQYTKALDFSGGMAAVSIQGKWGYIDKEEEQVIPAKYEDAAPFSEGLAAVQSGGKYGYIEPSGKTVIAMQYDFAGSFKMGYAPVKQLGKWGFIDQKGMIVVQPKYDFAYEANGALFRVQDGGQTIYLDHKGNPVKPLNENGQEINLVMVAGNVIEVNGVLLDLEVPPALVEGSTLVPLRAILESLNLKLDWNSQTKTINASKDGVNIVLQVDNPIATVNGKSVTLPVPPKVIQGNTLVPVRFISQSVGAQVDYAPYQPADIETSLFDGLDTAYVERMSAYGQATEHWVTVQGEDSADAAAAKAAIQVAAEGLIKIKDQMVHDIQQKYERKIDATPNDAELYMQYATVLAELGHLYEDRNLVVESEMVAAEAGKIDVKALQFYRLYTADLYGEEAAREKIYQEAANMDPFIVLNHAQKHGNYYDAGLAFSKNERTPDYAIFALKKAYLNGNDRMKAKAKQLLSAKYKIQL
;
A
#
# COMPACT_ATOMS: atom_id res chain seq x y z
N MET A 1 21.78 14.22 -39.83
CA MET A 1 22.37 12.86 -40.00
C MET A 1 23.81 12.76 -39.49
N PHE A 2 24.67 13.78 -39.60
CA PHE A 2 26.07 13.74 -39.14
C PHE A 2 26.31 13.13 -37.74
N LYS A 3 25.44 13.44 -36.74
CA LYS A 3 25.51 12.86 -35.38
C LYS A 3 25.51 11.32 -35.29
N LYS A 4 25.18 10.57 -36.35
CA LYS A 4 25.21 9.09 -36.35
C LYS A 4 26.52 8.45 -36.86
N LEU A 5 27.43 9.21 -37.47
CA LEU A 5 28.63 8.64 -38.08
C LEU A 5 29.80 8.46 -37.09
N ILE A 6 29.96 9.41 -36.17
CA ILE A 6 31.06 9.42 -35.18
C ILE A 6 30.94 8.26 -34.18
N LEU A 7 29.71 7.86 -33.84
CA LEU A 7 29.42 6.76 -32.91
C LEU A 7 29.86 5.36 -33.43
N TYR A 8 30.20 5.24 -34.72
CA TYR A 8 30.40 3.94 -35.38
C TYR A 8 31.87 3.48 -35.47
N ILE A 9 32.84 4.29 -35.01
CA ILE A 9 34.28 4.08 -35.29
C ILE A 9 35.10 3.57 -34.10
N VAL A 10 34.59 3.66 -32.86
CA VAL A 10 35.39 3.34 -31.64
C VAL A 10 35.09 1.95 -31.06
N ILE A 11 34.02 1.27 -31.47
CA ILE A 11 33.70 -0.10 -31.03
C ILE A 11 34.19 -1.13 -32.07
N CYS A 12 35.43 -1.63 -31.91
CA CYS A 12 35.85 -3.04 -32.10
C CYS A 12 37.35 -3.23 -32.46
N VAL A 13 38.21 -3.50 -31.47
CA VAL A 13 39.15 -4.65 -31.39
C VAL A 13 39.45 -4.81 -29.88
N LEU A 14 39.09 -5.86 -29.09
CA LEU A 14 38.97 -7.33 -29.20
C LEU A 14 40.23 -8.14 -28.80
N VAL A 15 39.99 -9.32 -28.18
CA VAL A 15 40.92 -10.42 -27.82
C VAL A 15 41.93 -10.08 -26.71
N LEU A 16 42.08 -10.82 -25.59
CA LEU A 16 41.35 -11.96 -24.97
C LEU A 16 41.56 -11.87 -23.41
N GLN A 17 41.22 -12.79 -22.48
CA GLN A 17 41.32 -14.26 -22.40
C GLN A 17 40.15 -14.94 -21.65
N PHE A 18 40.08 -16.26 -21.87
CA PHE A 18 39.21 -17.30 -21.28
C PHE A 18 39.15 -17.31 -19.74
N GLY A 19 38.13 -17.86 -19.08
CA GLY A 19 36.90 -18.52 -19.58
C GLY A 19 36.24 -19.44 -18.53
N SER A 20 35.28 -20.26 -18.98
CA SER A 20 34.71 -21.44 -18.28
C SER A 20 33.78 -21.26 -17.06
N VAL A 21 32.47 -21.30 -17.35
CA VAL A 21 31.46 -22.26 -16.80
C VAL A 21 31.40 -22.53 -15.28
N VAL A 22 30.26 -22.12 -14.70
CA VAL A 22 29.39 -22.83 -13.71
C VAL A 22 30.05 -23.82 -12.73
N TYR A 23 29.91 -23.55 -11.42
CA TYR A 23 29.14 -24.38 -10.46
C TYR A 23 29.14 -23.73 -9.07
N ALA A 24 28.01 -23.81 -8.36
CA ALA A 24 27.94 -23.59 -6.93
C ALA A 24 27.14 -24.73 -6.30
N GLU A 25 27.80 -25.64 -5.59
CA GLU A 25 27.14 -26.70 -4.84
C GLU A 25 26.26 -26.07 -3.75
N GLN A 26 24.94 -26.18 -3.88
CA GLN A 26 24.02 -25.87 -2.78
C GLN A 26 24.09 -27.00 -1.76
N LYS A 27 24.80 -26.79 -0.66
CA LYS A 27 24.77 -27.73 0.46
C LYS A 27 23.68 -27.30 1.44
N VAL A 28 22.54 -27.98 1.36
CA VAL A 28 21.42 -27.82 2.29
C VAL A 28 21.67 -28.70 3.51
N GLU A 29 21.86 -28.07 4.67
CA GLU A 29 22.00 -28.77 5.96
C GLU A 29 20.91 -28.33 6.93
N ILE A 30 20.15 -29.31 7.42
CA ILE A 30 19.15 -29.11 8.48
C ILE A 30 19.77 -29.49 9.82
N LYS A 31 19.73 -28.56 10.77
CA LYS A 31 20.23 -28.76 12.14
C LYS A 31 19.15 -29.40 13.02
N GLU A 32 19.55 -29.94 14.18
CA GLU A 32 18.64 -30.59 15.14
C GLU A 32 17.56 -29.64 15.71
N ASN A 33 17.76 -28.32 15.64
CA ASN A 33 16.79 -27.29 15.99
C ASN A 33 15.78 -26.95 14.87
N GLY A 34 15.88 -27.61 13.71
CA GLY A 34 15.00 -27.39 12.55
C GLY A 34 15.47 -26.33 11.55
N GLU A 35 16.57 -25.61 11.79
CA GLU A 35 17.11 -24.64 10.84
C GLU A 35 17.63 -25.32 9.56
N VAL A 36 16.94 -25.10 8.44
CA VAL A 36 17.47 -25.34 7.08
C VAL A 36 18.51 -24.28 6.78
N THR A 37 19.76 -24.66 6.61
CA THR A 37 20.87 -23.76 6.20
C THR A 37 21.27 -24.08 4.77
N ILE A 38 21.31 -23.08 3.88
CA ILE A 38 21.77 -23.26 2.49
C ILE A 38 23.12 -22.54 2.33
N ASP A 39 24.21 -23.30 2.20
CA ASP A 39 25.54 -22.75 1.94
C ASP A 39 25.73 -22.47 0.43
N TYR A 40 26.29 -21.30 0.09
CA TYR A 40 26.75 -20.96 -1.26
C TYR A 40 28.04 -20.11 -1.22
N ARG A 41 28.89 -20.25 -2.25
CA ARG A 41 30.20 -19.58 -2.38
C ARG A 41 30.24 -18.63 -3.58
N THR A 42 31.03 -17.57 -3.47
CA THR A 42 31.34 -16.61 -4.55
C THR A 42 32.85 -16.61 -4.83
N SER A 43 33.26 -16.30 -6.06
CA SER A 43 34.62 -16.56 -6.57
C SER A 43 35.69 -15.50 -6.26
N LEU A 44 35.34 -14.32 -5.74
CA LEU A 44 36.30 -13.25 -5.44
C LEU A 44 36.71 -13.22 -3.96
N GLY A 45 37.72 -14.03 -3.62
CA GLY A 45 38.66 -13.80 -2.52
C GLY A 45 38.16 -14.00 -1.09
N ASP A 46 37.14 -13.26 -0.66
CA ASP A 46 36.72 -13.15 0.75
C ASP A 46 35.51 -14.06 1.09
N PRO A 47 35.61 -14.96 2.08
CA PRO A 47 34.60 -15.98 2.35
C PRO A 47 33.41 -15.47 3.17
N LYS A 48 32.61 -14.57 2.63
CA LYS A 48 31.32 -14.16 3.23
C LYS A 48 30.24 -15.25 3.07
N LYS A 49 30.22 -16.20 4.01
CA LYS A 49 29.11 -17.15 4.21
C LYS A 49 27.78 -16.39 4.39
N TYR A 50 26.84 -16.60 3.48
CA TYR A 50 25.45 -16.16 3.61
C TYR A 50 24.58 -17.33 4.06
N ALA A 51 24.46 -17.52 5.37
CA ALA A 51 23.46 -18.44 5.92
C ALA A 51 22.08 -17.76 5.89
N GLN A 52 21.21 -18.16 4.96
CA GLN A 52 19.77 -18.04 5.16
C GLN A 52 19.30 -19.23 5.99
N THR A 53 18.49 -18.96 7.02
CA THR A 53 17.81 -20.01 7.79
C THR A 53 16.30 -19.81 7.80
N ALA A 54 15.59 -20.91 7.58
CA ALA A 54 14.15 -21.06 7.77
C ALA A 54 13.86 -22.48 8.25
N THR A 55 12.63 -22.73 8.71
CA THR A 55 12.25 -23.99 9.38
C THR A 55 11.26 -24.77 8.51
N ILE A 56 11.48 -26.08 8.38
CA ILE A 56 10.50 -27.00 7.78
C ILE A 56 9.46 -27.38 8.85
N ILE A 57 8.19 -27.39 8.47
CA ILE A 57 7.08 -27.78 9.35
C ILE A 57 6.37 -29.04 8.81
N VAL A 58 5.66 -29.75 9.68
CA VAL A 58 4.91 -30.96 9.33
C VAL A 58 3.43 -30.73 9.65
N LYS A 59 2.55 -31.08 8.71
CA LYS A 59 1.09 -30.90 8.84
C LYS A 59 0.38 -32.14 8.31
N ASP A 60 -0.65 -32.61 9.02
CA ASP A 60 -1.37 -33.85 8.71
C ASP A 60 -0.44 -35.09 8.57
N GLY A 61 0.73 -35.05 9.23
CA GLY A 61 1.78 -36.08 9.13
C GLY A 61 2.77 -35.90 7.96
N HIS A 62 2.57 -34.93 7.07
CA HIS A 62 3.36 -34.71 5.87
C HIS A 62 4.23 -33.42 5.93
N PRO A 63 5.47 -33.44 5.39
CA PRO A 63 6.44 -32.36 5.55
C PRO A 63 6.28 -31.21 4.55
N MET A 64 6.61 -29.99 5.00
CA MET A 64 6.36 -28.72 4.30
C MET A 64 7.52 -27.73 4.37
N ILE A 65 7.97 -27.29 3.19
CA ILE A 65 9.18 -26.50 2.96
C ILE A 65 8.80 -25.01 2.63
N PRO A 66 9.68 -24.00 2.72
CA PRO A 66 9.43 -22.64 2.18
C PRO A 66 9.97 -22.42 0.75
N LEU A 67 9.22 -21.75 -0.15
CA LEU A 67 9.72 -21.37 -1.50
C LEU A 67 10.48 -20.05 -1.41
N PHE A 68 11.74 -20.10 -0.98
CA PHE A 68 12.65 -18.99 -1.22
C PHE A 68 12.65 -18.63 -2.71
N THR A 69 12.75 -17.34 -3.02
CA THR A 69 12.88 -16.87 -4.39
C THR A 69 14.12 -17.48 -5.05
N LEU A 70 13.92 -18.16 -6.18
CA LEU A 70 14.97 -18.46 -7.16
C LEU A 70 15.36 -17.20 -7.96
N GLU A 71 15.40 -16.05 -7.28
CA GLU A 71 15.91 -14.78 -7.78
C GLU A 71 17.04 -14.29 -6.88
N ARG A 72 18.25 -14.27 -7.44
CA ARG A 72 19.32 -13.38 -6.99
C ARG A 72 19.91 -12.70 -8.21
N TYR A 73 19.97 -11.37 -8.15
CA TYR A 73 21.02 -10.52 -8.72
C TYR A 73 21.74 -11.04 -9.99
N TYR A 74 21.24 -10.59 -11.15
CA TYR A 74 21.99 -10.43 -12.40
C TYR A 74 22.73 -11.65 -12.97
N THR A 75 22.00 -12.50 -13.72
CA THR A 75 22.53 -13.28 -14.85
C THR A 75 21.60 -13.12 -16.07
N VAL A 76 22.05 -13.57 -17.25
CA VAL A 76 21.42 -13.28 -18.57
C VAL A 76 20.56 -14.45 -19.08
N GLU A 77 20.45 -15.55 -18.34
CA GLU A 77 19.65 -16.73 -18.69
C GLU A 77 18.40 -16.88 -17.81
N LYS A 78 17.38 -17.58 -18.33
CA LYS A 78 16.09 -17.79 -17.63
C LYS A 78 16.18 -18.94 -16.62
N PRO A 79 15.45 -18.89 -15.50
CA PRO A 79 15.37 -20.00 -14.55
C PRO A 79 14.51 -21.17 -15.06
N ASP A 80 14.84 -22.38 -14.60
CA ASP A 80 14.15 -23.64 -14.92
C ASP A 80 12.65 -23.64 -14.60
N LEU A 81 12.24 -22.97 -13.52
CA LEU A 81 10.86 -22.93 -13.04
C LEU A 81 10.40 -21.49 -12.79
N ILE A 82 9.20 -21.15 -13.23
CA ILE A 82 8.61 -19.82 -13.09
C ILE A 82 7.19 -19.90 -12.50
N LEU A 83 6.97 -19.23 -11.37
CA LEU A 83 5.65 -19.04 -10.76
C LEU A 83 4.88 -17.94 -11.51
N LEU A 84 3.64 -18.19 -11.94
CA LEU A 84 2.95 -17.28 -12.88
C LEU A 84 1.87 -16.37 -12.29
N THR A 85 0.93 -16.85 -11.45
CA THR A 85 -0.17 -16.01 -10.90
C THR A 85 -0.72 -16.52 -9.56
N THR A 86 -1.40 -15.63 -8.81
CA THR A 86 -2.14 -15.95 -7.57
C THR A 86 -3.44 -15.14 -7.34
N GLU A 87 -3.47 -13.82 -7.63
CA GLU A 87 -4.47 -12.87 -7.10
C GLU A 87 -5.97 -13.17 -7.36
N LYS A 88 -6.38 -13.59 -8.56
CA LYS A 88 -7.77 -13.35 -9.03
C LYS A 88 -8.73 -14.54 -8.96
N ASN A 89 -8.23 -15.77 -8.81
CA ASN A 89 -9.05 -16.99 -8.93
C ASN A 89 -8.80 -18.04 -7.83
N GLY A 90 -7.92 -17.74 -6.86
CA GLY A 90 -7.45 -18.71 -5.86
C GLY A 90 -6.78 -19.91 -6.53
N ALA A 91 -5.77 -19.68 -7.36
CA ALA A 91 -5.07 -20.70 -8.14
C ALA A 91 -3.58 -20.40 -8.23
N ILE A 92 -2.76 -21.46 -8.32
CA ILE A 92 -1.32 -21.39 -8.55
C ILE A 92 -1.01 -22.06 -9.88
N SER A 93 -0.16 -21.43 -10.67
CA SER A 93 0.45 -21.98 -11.89
C SER A 93 1.97 -21.93 -11.77
N VAL A 94 2.64 -23.04 -12.10
CA VAL A 94 4.10 -23.07 -12.31
C VAL A 94 4.41 -23.60 -13.71
N LEU A 95 5.32 -22.91 -14.39
CA LEU A 95 5.85 -23.22 -15.72
C LEU A 95 7.24 -23.85 -15.58
N ASP A 96 7.48 -24.98 -16.23
CA ASP A 96 8.83 -25.50 -16.49
C ASP A 96 9.32 -24.97 -17.84
N THR A 97 10.39 -24.18 -17.82
CA THR A 97 10.91 -23.50 -19.01
C THR A 97 11.73 -24.41 -19.92
N ARG A 98 12.17 -25.57 -19.44
CA ARG A 98 12.91 -26.58 -20.23
C ARG A 98 11.98 -27.57 -20.90
N ASN A 99 10.80 -27.78 -20.32
CA ASN A 99 9.79 -28.75 -20.77
C ASN A 99 8.55 -28.09 -21.40
N GLU A 100 8.54 -26.77 -21.59
CA GLU A 100 7.45 -25.97 -22.19
C GLU A 100 6.03 -26.34 -21.70
N THR A 101 5.89 -26.60 -20.40
CA THR A 101 4.68 -27.17 -19.79
C THR A 101 4.26 -26.41 -18.53
N GLU A 102 2.96 -26.15 -18.38
CA GLU A 102 2.36 -25.46 -17.23
C GLU A 102 1.54 -26.41 -16.34
N TYR A 103 1.72 -26.29 -15.02
CA TYR A 103 1.08 -27.10 -13.99
C TYR A 103 0.14 -26.24 -13.13
N GLN A 104 -1.17 -26.43 -13.30
CA GLN A 104 -2.22 -25.58 -12.75
C GLN A 104 -2.96 -26.26 -11.59
N MET A 105 -3.20 -25.55 -10.48
CA MET A 105 -3.98 -26.05 -9.32
C MET A 105 -4.82 -24.94 -8.68
N LYS A 106 -5.88 -25.28 -7.93
CA LYS A 106 -6.58 -24.32 -7.07
C LYS A 106 -6.11 -24.39 -5.61
N VAL A 107 -6.16 -23.23 -4.94
CA VAL A 107 -6.10 -23.12 -3.48
C VAL A 107 -7.20 -24.01 -2.87
N ASN A 108 -6.84 -24.76 -1.83
CA ASN A 108 -7.62 -25.81 -1.18
C ASN A 108 -8.01 -26.98 -2.12
N SER A 109 -7.17 -27.30 -3.11
CA SER A 109 -7.27 -28.52 -3.95
C SER A 109 -5.97 -29.35 -3.86
N ASN A 110 -6.10 -30.66 -4.08
CA ASN A 110 -4.98 -31.60 -4.26
C ASN A 110 -4.78 -32.04 -5.72
N LYS A 111 -5.61 -31.56 -6.66
CA LYS A 111 -5.57 -31.94 -8.08
C LYS A 111 -4.76 -30.95 -8.91
N VAL A 112 -4.05 -31.47 -9.91
CA VAL A 112 -3.17 -30.71 -10.82
C VAL A 112 -3.61 -30.96 -12.27
N LYS A 113 -3.69 -29.91 -13.08
CA LYS A 113 -3.94 -29.99 -14.53
C LYS A 113 -2.65 -29.67 -15.28
N ILE A 114 -2.36 -30.40 -16.35
CA ILE A 114 -1.12 -30.29 -17.14
C ILE A 114 -1.45 -29.80 -18.55
N VAL A 115 -0.81 -28.70 -18.98
CA VAL A 115 -1.16 -27.95 -20.19
C VAL A 115 0.10 -27.55 -20.95
N GLY A 116 0.07 -27.61 -22.29
CA GLY A 116 1.16 -27.13 -23.14
C GLY A 116 1.13 -25.61 -23.35
N THR A 117 2.23 -25.05 -23.87
CA THR A 117 2.36 -23.61 -24.22
C THR A 117 1.40 -23.13 -25.30
N ASP A 118 0.82 -24.02 -26.10
CA ASP A 118 -0.26 -23.74 -27.07
C ASP A 118 -1.68 -23.76 -26.46
N HIS A 119 -1.77 -23.97 -25.14
CA HIS A 119 -2.98 -24.17 -24.34
C HIS A 119 -3.79 -25.44 -24.61
N GLN A 120 -3.28 -26.42 -25.38
CA GLN A 120 -3.88 -27.75 -25.41
C GLN A 120 -3.67 -28.50 -24.08
N LYS A 121 -4.68 -29.27 -23.67
CA LYS A 121 -4.63 -30.06 -22.42
C LYS A 121 -3.87 -31.36 -22.67
N LEU A 122 -2.80 -31.58 -21.89
CA LEU A 122 -1.94 -32.76 -22.01
C LEU A 122 -2.28 -33.85 -20.98
N GLY A 123 -2.76 -33.49 -19.79
CA GLY A 123 -3.14 -34.47 -18.75
C GLY A 123 -3.68 -33.87 -17.45
N ASP A 124 -3.91 -34.74 -16.45
CA ASP A 124 -4.24 -34.39 -15.06
C ASP A 124 -3.45 -35.30 -14.08
N ALA A 125 -3.20 -34.83 -12.86
CA ALA A 125 -2.54 -35.57 -11.77
C ALA A 125 -3.14 -35.21 -10.38
N THR A 126 -2.72 -35.88 -9.30
CA THR A 126 -3.25 -35.66 -7.93
C THR A 126 -2.18 -35.91 -6.85
N LEU A 127 -2.22 -35.12 -5.76
CA LEU A 127 -1.29 -35.12 -4.62
C LEU A 127 -1.82 -35.91 -3.42
N SER A 128 -0.90 -36.17 -2.48
CA SER A 128 -1.24 -36.62 -1.12
C SER A 128 -1.87 -35.52 -0.24
N THR A 129 -1.53 -34.24 -0.44
CA THR A 129 -1.96 -33.11 0.43
C THR A 129 -2.40 -31.86 -0.36
N THR A 130 -2.85 -30.80 0.34
CA THR A 130 -3.48 -29.58 -0.23
C THR A 130 -2.69 -28.28 -0.03
N VAL A 131 -2.97 -27.31 -0.91
CA VAL A 131 -2.21 -26.05 -1.10
C VAL A 131 -3.01 -24.81 -0.72
N SER A 132 -2.36 -23.75 -0.25
CA SER A 132 -2.94 -22.42 0.01
C SER A 132 -1.94 -21.30 -0.35
N VAL A 133 -2.45 -20.07 -0.46
CA VAL A 133 -1.69 -18.86 -0.79
C VAL A 133 -2.20 -17.72 0.09
N HIS A 134 -1.28 -16.97 0.71
CA HIS A 134 -1.53 -15.67 1.33
C HIS A 134 -0.40 -14.70 0.94
N LEU A 135 -0.66 -13.40 1.10
CA LEU A 135 0.28 -12.28 0.97
C LEU A 135 0.20 -11.56 2.34
N GLU A 136 1.30 -11.25 3.01
CA GLU A 136 2.31 -10.24 2.66
C GLU A 136 3.74 -10.83 2.72
N GLY A 137 4.62 -10.50 1.76
CA GLY A 137 6.00 -11.01 1.71
C GLY A 137 6.25 -12.22 0.78
N ASP A 138 5.34 -12.46 -0.16
CA ASP A 138 5.54 -13.11 -1.47
C ASP A 138 6.04 -14.57 -1.52
N ILE A 139 6.29 -15.23 -0.39
CA ILE A 139 6.79 -16.63 -0.32
C ILE A 139 5.62 -17.63 -0.13
N PRO A 140 5.18 -18.37 -1.17
CA PRO A 140 4.35 -19.54 -0.99
C PRO A 140 5.16 -20.71 -0.39
N PHE A 141 4.48 -21.67 0.24
CA PHE A 141 5.14 -22.81 0.90
C PHE A 141 4.88 -24.14 0.19
N ILE A 142 5.52 -25.21 0.71
CA ILE A 142 6.31 -26.29 0.07
C ILE A 142 6.16 -27.88 0.26
N PRO A 143 5.06 -28.66 0.52
CA PRO A 143 5.03 -30.12 0.35
C PRO A 143 5.78 -30.82 -0.76
N ILE A 144 6.38 -31.92 -0.30
CA ILE A 144 7.51 -32.66 -0.84
C ILE A 144 7.13 -33.62 -1.98
N ASP A 145 5.84 -33.69 -2.35
CA ASP A 145 5.28 -34.64 -3.32
C ASP A 145 4.92 -34.00 -4.68
N PHE A 146 4.61 -32.70 -4.76
CA PHE A 146 4.67 -32.01 -6.06
C PHE A 146 6.10 -31.90 -6.60
N PHE A 147 7.09 -31.98 -5.71
CA PHE A 147 8.49 -32.16 -6.11
C PHE A 147 8.65 -33.38 -7.02
N GLN A 148 7.81 -34.42 -6.90
CA GLN A 148 7.87 -35.60 -7.77
C GLN A 148 7.06 -35.43 -9.09
N ILE A 149 6.10 -34.51 -9.13
CA ILE A 149 5.18 -34.30 -10.27
C ILE A 149 5.82 -33.51 -11.43
N LEU A 150 6.89 -32.76 -11.18
CA LEU A 150 7.66 -32.04 -12.20
C LEU A 150 8.89 -32.82 -12.74
N GLY A 151 9.02 -34.13 -12.43
CA GLY A 151 10.06 -35.01 -13.01
C GLY A 151 11.37 -35.10 -12.21
N TYR A 152 11.25 -35.26 -10.90
CA TYR A 152 12.17 -34.66 -9.93
C TYR A 152 12.10 -35.42 -8.56
N SER A 153 13.02 -35.20 -7.61
CA SER A 153 13.20 -36.11 -6.44
C SER A 153 13.38 -35.44 -5.06
N SER A 154 12.92 -36.11 -3.99
CA SER A 154 12.82 -35.55 -2.63
C SER A 154 12.70 -36.62 -1.53
N SER A 155 13.25 -36.40 -0.33
CA SER A 155 13.22 -37.38 0.78
C SER A 155 13.44 -36.76 2.18
N ILE A 156 13.27 -37.57 3.24
CA ILE A 156 13.60 -37.25 4.64
C ILE A 156 14.30 -38.46 5.29
N ASP A 157 15.36 -38.24 6.07
CA ASP A 157 16.02 -39.29 6.86
C ASP A 157 15.68 -39.24 8.37
N ALA A 158 16.04 -40.31 9.09
CA ALA A 158 15.70 -40.52 10.50
C ALA A 158 16.24 -39.45 11.47
N GLY A 159 17.28 -38.70 11.09
CA GLY A 159 17.81 -37.54 11.82
C GLY A 159 17.03 -36.24 11.58
N LYS A 160 15.82 -36.31 11.00
CA LYS A 160 14.97 -35.17 10.60
C LYS A 160 15.58 -34.23 9.56
N LYS A 161 16.67 -34.61 8.89
CA LYS A 161 17.14 -33.87 7.71
C LYS A 161 16.26 -34.19 6.51
N VAL A 162 15.79 -33.13 5.85
CA VAL A 162 15.03 -33.20 4.60
C VAL A 162 16.00 -32.98 3.45
N GLN A 163 16.16 -33.99 2.60
CA GLN A 163 16.92 -33.85 1.36
C GLN A 163 15.99 -33.46 0.22
N ILE A 164 16.22 -32.24 -0.25
CA ILE A 164 15.45 -31.62 -1.30
C ILE A 164 16.38 -31.41 -2.49
N ASN A 165 16.36 -32.31 -3.47
CA ASN A 165 16.67 -31.89 -4.83
C ASN A 165 15.43 -31.03 -5.24
N LEU A 166 15.58 -29.80 -5.75
CA LEU A 166 14.83 -28.62 -5.22
C LEU A 166 13.62 -28.02 -6.02
N ILE A 167 12.32 -28.29 -5.68
CA ILE A 167 11.04 -27.91 -6.42
C ILE A 167 9.55 -28.03 -5.77
N GLN A 168 9.07 -27.17 -4.82
CA GLN A 168 7.66 -26.75 -4.39
C GLN A 168 6.42 -27.69 -3.92
N LYS A 169 5.46 -27.48 -2.91
CA LYS A 169 4.05 -26.78 -2.85
C LYS A 169 3.13 -26.96 -1.53
N SER A 170 2.41 -25.98 -0.85
CA SER A 170 1.62 -26.13 0.47
C SER A 170 0.58 -25.09 1.07
N SER A 171 0.10 -25.25 2.36
CA SER A 171 -0.95 -24.49 3.16
C SER A 171 -0.64 -24.02 4.66
N GLY A 172 -1.57 -23.37 5.47
CA GLY A 172 -1.49 -23.00 6.95
C GLY A 172 -2.62 -22.08 7.61
N SER A 173 -2.87 -21.97 8.97
CA SER A 173 -3.87 -21.02 9.71
C SER A 173 -4.05 -21.07 11.30
N THR A 174 -4.76 -20.06 11.94
CA THR A 174 -5.69 -19.95 13.19
C THR A 174 -5.35 -19.50 14.68
N ASN A 175 -6.38 -19.27 15.57
CA ASN A 175 -6.51 -18.38 16.82
C ASN A 175 -7.50 -18.96 17.95
N SER A 176 -7.78 -18.51 19.23
CA SER A 176 -7.69 -17.22 20.03
C SER A 176 -8.76 -16.90 21.24
N GLY A 177 -8.51 -16.20 22.42
CA GLY A 177 -9.40 -15.21 23.25
C GLY A 177 -10.22 -15.38 24.66
N GLY A 178 -10.25 -14.39 25.66
CA GLY A 178 -10.80 -14.31 27.16
C GLY A 178 -11.56 -13.14 28.10
N SER A 179 -12.86 -12.66 28.09
CA SER A 179 -13.75 -11.52 28.73
C SER A 179 -14.55 -11.57 30.13
N SER A 180 -15.29 -10.49 30.56
CA SER A 180 -16.64 -10.40 31.28
C SER A 180 -16.78 -10.39 32.86
N SER A 181 -17.85 -9.95 33.60
CA SER A 181 -19.04 -9.00 33.47
C SER A 181 -19.88 -8.83 34.82
N GLY A 182 -20.95 -7.98 34.95
CA GLY A 182 -21.90 -7.85 36.13
C GLY A 182 -22.86 -6.59 36.19
N SER A 183 -23.95 -6.51 37.03
CA SER A 183 -25.04 -5.45 36.93
C SER A 183 -25.79 -4.97 38.22
N VAL A 184 -26.12 -3.64 38.37
CA VAL A 184 -27.07 -3.00 39.36
C VAL A 184 -27.71 -1.69 38.78
N SER A 185 -28.77 -1.12 39.40
CA SER A 185 -29.40 0.20 39.11
C SER A 185 -29.96 0.88 40.38
N PRO A 186 -30.33 2.18 40.39
CA PRO A 186 -29.75 3.33 39.70
C PRO A 186 -29.27 4.39 40.73
N GLY A 187 -27.96 4.49 40.96
CA GLY A 187 -27.36 5.53 41.80
C GLY A 187 -27.12 6.84 41.04
N THR A 188 -26.96 7.96 41.77
CA THR A 188 -26.56 9.26 41.18
C THR A 188 -25.05 9.30 40.89
N ASP A 189 -24.61 8.51 39.92
CA ASP A 189 -23.26 8.59 39.38
C ASP A 189 -23.23 9.38 38.07
N ALA A 190 -22.29 10.32 37.98
CA ALA A 190 -22.01 11.05 36.74
C ALA A 190 -21.16 10.20 35.78
N SER A 191 -21.62 8.99 35.46
CA SER A 191 -21.00 8.17 34.41
C SER A 191 -21.20 8.89 33.07
N SER A 192 -20.11 9.33 32.46
CA SER A 192 -20.13 10.15 31.26
C SER A 192 -20.90 9.48 30.12
N ASN A 193 -21.71 10.28 29.40
CA ASN A 193 -22.03 9.98 28.01
C ASN A 193 -20.71 9.99 27.21
N ALA A 194 -20.06 8.83 27.14
CA ALA A 194 -18.85 8.63 26.36
C ALA A 194 -19.23 8.67 24.87
N GLN A 195 -19.20 9.87 24.29
CA GLN A 195 -19.58 10.13 22.91
C GLN A 195 -18.79 9.23 21.97
N THR A 196 -19.49 8.30 21.30
CA THR A 196 -18.89 7.38 20.33
C THR A 196 -18.38 8.18 19.14
N LEU A 197 -17.06 8.15 18.92
CA LEU A 197 -16.41 8.77 17.78
C LEU A 197 -15.96 7.71 16.78
N TYR A 198 -16.19 7.97 15.50
CA TYR A 198 -15.91 7.10 14.37
C TYR A 198 -14.67 7.59 13.63
N PRO A 199 -13.71 6.71 13.27
CA PRO A 199 -12.52 7.10 12.53
C PRO A 199 -12.89 7.47 11.10
N MET A 200 -12.68 8.74 10.74
CA MET A 200 -12.98 9.31 9.43
C MET A 200 -11.69 9.73 8.72
N LYS A 201 -11.69 9.74 7.39
CA LYS A 201 -10.51 10.06 6.57
C LYS A 201 -10.81 11.26 5.67
N ILE A 202 -9.90 12.22 5.64
CA ILE A 202 -9.91 13.34 4.69
C ILE A 202 -8.54 13.38 4.00
N GLY A 203 -8.54 13.29 2.67
CA GLY A 203 -7.32 13.08 1.88
C GLY A 203 -6.55 11.84 2.33
N ARG A 204 -5.28 12.05 2.75
CA ARG A 204 -4.38 11.00 3.25
C ARG A 204 -4.43 10.78 4.77
N LYS A 205 -5.16 11.57 5.56
CA LYS A 205 -5.11 11.56 7.03
C LYS A 205 -6.43 11.15 7.69
N TYR A 206 -6.32 10.50 8.85
CA TYR A 206 -7.44 10.12 9.70
C TYR A 206 -7.62 11.10 10.86
N GLY A 207 -8.88 11.39 11.17
CA GLY A 207 -9.34 12.05 12.39
C GLY A 207 -10.61 11.33 12.89
N PHE A 208 -11.39 11.99 13.74
CA PHE A 208 -12.57 11.38 14.35
C PHE A 208 -13.77 12.32 14.39
N MET A 209 -14.95 11.78 14.08
CA MET A 209 -16.24 12.48 14.06
C MET A 209 -17.30 11.74 14.89
N ASP A 210 -18.34 12.44 15.33
CA ASP A 210 -19.47 11.80 16.00
C ASP A 210 -20.53 11.23 15.02
N GLN A 211 -21.61 10.68 15.56
CA GLN A 211 -22.73 10.12 14.79
C GLN A 211 -23.48 11.13 13.90
N ALA A 212 -23.34 12.44 14.16
CA ALA A 212 -23.90 13.51 13.33
C ALA A 212 -22.87 14.03 12.31
N GLY A 213 -21.67 13.46 12.28
CA GLY A 213 -20.58 13.87 11.41
C GLY A 213 -19.72 15.01 11.96
N LYS A 214 -20.03 15.59 13.13
CA LYS A 214 -19.21 16.68 13.68
C LYS A 214 -17.81 16.16 14.02
N VAL A 215 -16.78 16.80 13.46
CA VAL A 215 -15.39 16.44 13.71
C VAL A 215 -14.95 16.94 15.09
N PHE A 216 -14.46 16.03 15.93
CA PHE A 216 -13.91 16.32 17.25
C PHE A 216 -12.37 16.28 17.25
N ILE A 217 -11.78 15.40 16.43
CA ILE A 217 -10.33 15.29 16.29
C ILE A 217 -10.00 15.46 14.81
N GLN A 218 -9.25 16.52 14.47
CA GLN A 218 -8.93 16.87 13.09
C GLN A 218 -8.07 15.78 12.40
N PRO A 219 -8.10 15.68 11.05
CA PRO A 219 -7.28 14.73 10.31
C PRO A 219 -5.78 14.95 10.54
N GLN A 220 -5.11 13.98 11.21
CA GLN A 220 -3.67 14.06 11.51
C GLN A 220 -2.94 12.71 11.54
N PHE A 221 -3.66 11.60 11.78
CA PHE A 221 -3.09 10.27 11.90
C PHE A 221 -2.94 9.58 10.53
N GLU A 222 -1.99 8.65 10.38
CA GLU A 222 -1.82 7.84 9.17
C GLU A 222 -2.81 6.66 9.09
N GLY A 223 -3.35 6.26 10.24
CA GLY A 223 -4.31 5.18 10.41
C GLY A 223 -5.06 5.33 11.73
N ALA A 224 -6.26 4.78 11.83
CA ALA A 224 -7.10 4.83 13.02
C ALA A 224 -8.02 3.59 13.11
N GLY A 225 -8.14 3.01 14.31
CA GLY A 225 -9.19 2.05 14.68
C GLY A 225 -10.40 2.76 15.30
N ASN A 226 -11.44 2.02 15.71
CA ASN A 226 -12.57 2.63 16.41
C ASN A 226 -12.20 2.97 17.86
N PHE A 227 -13.00 3.82 18.51
CA PHE A 227 -12.98 3.95 19.96
C PHE A 227 -13.63 2.74 20.61
N SER A 228 -12.86 1.97 21.39
CA SER A 228 -13.39 0.92 22.27
C SER A 228 -12.92 1.15 23.71
N GLU A 229 -13.82 0.95 24.66
CA GLU A 229 -13.60 1.13 26.09
C GLU A 229 -12.92 2.45 26.52
N GLY A 230 -13.11 3.52 25.72
CA GLY A 230 -12.57 4.86 25.97
C GLY A 230 -11.24 5.19 25.29
N LEU A 231 -10.65 4.29 24.49
CA LEU A 231 -9.42 4.54 23.73
C LEU A 231 -9.57 4.13 22.25
N ALA A 232 -8.88 4.84 21.35
CA ALA A 232 -8.74 4.43 19.95
C ALA A 232 -7.27 4.23 19.59
N ALA A 233 -6.98 3.18 18.82
CA ALA A 233 -5.66 2.95 18.24
C ALA A 233 -5.43 3.92 17.06
N VAL A 234 -4.25 4.56 17.01
CA VAL A 234 -3.87 5.50 15.93
C VAL A 234 -2.42 5.32 15.51
N GLN A 235 -2.15 5.53 14.21
CA GLN A 235 -0.82 5.42 13.60
C GLN A 235 -0.18 6.80 13.37
N VAL A 236 1.08 6.96 13.78
CA VAL A 236 1.90 8.16 13.59
C VAL A 236 3.33 7.74 13.24
N LYS A 237 3.86 8.24 12.12
CA LYS A 237 5.19 7.86 11.59
C LYS A 237 5.37 6.34 11.49
N GLY A 238 4.35 5.65 10.97
CA GLY A 238 4.31 4.19 10.81
C GLY A 238 4.03 3.37 12.09
N SER A 239 4.26 3.92 13.29
CA SER A 239 4.02 3.21 14.56
C SER A 239 2.60 3.46 15.09
N TRP A 240 2.01 2.46 15.73
CA TRP A 240 0.73 2.55 16.42
C TRP A 240 0.88 2.88 17.90
N GLY A 241 -0.05 3.71 18.41
CA GLY A 241 -0.28 4.04 19.82
C GLY A 241 -1.77 4.25 20.07
N TYR A 242 -2.15 4.85 21.19
CA TYR A 242 -3.56 5.07 21.56
C TYR A 242 -3.83 6.47 22.09
N ILE A 243 -5.03 6.98 21.80
CA ILE A 243 -5.54 8.29 22.21
C ILE A 243 -6.86 8.20 23.01
N ASP A 244 -7.14 9.25 23.81
CA ASP A 244 -8.45 9.48 24.43
C ASP A 244 -9.44 10.16 23.45
N PRO A 245 -10.75 10.28 23.79
CA PRO A 245 -11.75 10.93 22.93
C PRO A 245 -11.56 12.45 22.75
N LYS A 246 -10.55 13.06 23.38
CA LYS A 246 -10.15 14.47 23.17
C LYS A 246 -8.94 14.56 22.23
N GLY A 247 -8.38 13.44 21.79
CA GLY A 247 -7.19 13.38 20.95
C GLY A 247 -5.85 13.39 21.71
N ASN A 248 -5.86 13.29 23.04
CA ASN A 248 -4.63 13.22 23.82
C ASN A 248 -4.00 11.82 23.69
N THR A 249 -2.71 11.74 23.40
CA THR A 249 -1.95 10.48 23.42
C THR A 249 -1.91 9.91 24.84
N VAL A 250 -2.54 8.75 25.04
CA VAL A 250 -2.52 7.99 26.31
C VAL A 250 -1.41 6.95 26.29
N ILE A 251 -1.13 6.36 25.12
CA ILE A 251 -0.06 5.37 24.93
C ILE A 251 0.75 5.80 23.70
N THR A 252 1.99 6.24 23.92
CA THR A 252 2.87 6.76 22.86
C THR A 252 3.06 5.74 21.74
N PRO A 253 2.93 6.14 20.45
CA PRO A 253 3.16 5.28 19.30
C PRO A 253 4.51 4.56 19.32
N GLN A 254 4.47 3.23 19.35
CA GLN A 254 5.65 2.37 19.56
C GLN A 254 5.47 0.89 19.15
N TYR A 255 4.34 0.55 18.53
CA TYR A 255 3.94 -0.82 18.18
C TYR A 255 3.77 -0.93 16.66
N ASP A 256 4.08 -2.09 16.08
CA ASP A 256 3.91 -2.33 14.65
C ASP A 256 2.43 -2.56 14.28
N SER A 257 1.64 -3.08 15.23
CA SER A 257 0.17 -3.12 15.16
C SER A 257 -0.47 -2.96 16.54
N ALA A 258 -1.74 -2.53 16.55
CA ALA A 258 -2.56 -2.31 17.73
C ALA A 258 -4.02 -2.67 17.43
N SER A 259 -4.66 -3.44 18.31
CA SER A 259 -6.08 -3.78 18.25
C SER A 259 -6.95 -2.78 19.02
N GLU A 260 -8.26 -2.95 18.96
CA GLU A 260 -9.18 -2.25 19.86
C GLU A 260 -9.11 -2.86 21.28
N PHE A 261 -9.43 -2.05 22.30
CA PHE A 261 -9.50 -2.54 23.69
C PHE A 261 -10.73 -3.43 23.89
N SER A 262 -10.52 -4.57 24.54
CA SER A 262 -11.54 -5.54 24.93
C SER A 262 -11.20 -6.13 26.29
N ASN A 263 -12.05 -5.85 27.28
CA ASN A 263 -11.91 -6.20 28.68
C ASN A 263 -10.62 -5.68 29.30
N ASP A 264 -10.46 -4.35 29.27
CA ASP A 264 -9.33 -3.57 29.77
C ASP A 264 -7.98 -3.81 29.07
N ASN A 265 -7.90 -4.79 28.18
CA ASN A 265 -6.69 -5.22 27.48
C ASN A 265 -6.83 -5.04 25.96
N ALA A 266 -5.73 -4.72 25.28
CA ALA A 266 -5.63 -4.73 23.82
C ALA A 266 -4.43 -5.58 23.39
N ILE A 267 -4.56 -6.26 22.25
CA ILE A 267 -3.43 -6.89 21.58
C ILE A 267 -2.58 -5.79 20.94
N VAL A 268 -1.28 -5.86 21.15
CA VAL A 268 -0.29 -5.08 20.41
C VAL A 268 0.81 -6.01 19.93
N SER A 269 1.52 -5.60 18.88
CA SER A 269 2.71 -6.31 18.43
C SER A 269 3.94 -5.42 18.40
N LYS A 270 5.10 -6.05 18.57
CA LYS A 270 6.40 -5.44 18.24
C LYS A 270 7.20 -6.37 17.36
N LYS A 271 7.83 -5.80 16.34
CA LYS A 271 8.76 -6.47 15.44
C LYS A 271 10.17 -6.35 16.00
N ASP A 272 10.78 -7.48 16.34
CA ASP A 272 12.19 -7.55 16.71
C ASP A 272 12.98 -8.40 15.70
N LYS A 273 14.19 -8.83 16.05
CA LYS A 273 15.04 -9.66 15.18
C LYS A 273 14.50 -11.08 14.98
N ASN A 274 13.51 -11.49 15.77
CA ASN A 274 12.93 -12.82 15.85
C ASN A 274 11.48 -12.87 15.32
N GLY A 275 11.05 -11.82 14.59
CA GLY A 275 9.73 -11.69 13.99
C GLY A 275 8.83 -10.68 14.68
N VAL A 276 7.52 -10.78 14.41
CA VAL A 276 6.48 -10.00 15.08
C VAL A 276 6.00 -10.82 16.28
N LYS A 277 6.17 -10.29 17.50
CA LYS A 277 5.65 -10.93 18.72
C LYS A 277 4.44 -10.17 19.24
N PHE A 278 3.44 -10.92 19.67
CA PHE A 278 2.20 -10.41 20.22
C PHE A 278 2.26 -10.38 21.75
N GLY A 279 1.61 -9.36 22.31
CA GLY A 279 1.44 -9.19 23.74
C GLY A 279 0.18 -8.40 24.05
N TYR A 280 -0.25 -8.48 25.30
CA TYR A 280 -1.37 -7.68 25.78
C TYR A 280 -0.86 -6.47 26.55
N ILE A 281 -1.52 -5.33 26.37
CA ILE A 281 -1.35 -4.17 27.23
C ILE A 281 -2.69 -3.76 27.83
N ASN A 282 -2.67 -3.26 29.06
CA ASN A 282 -3.84 -2.60 29.64
C ASN A 282 -3.93 -1.13 29.19
N LYS A 283 -5.05 -0.47 29.51
CA LYS A 283 -5.35 0.95 29.19
C LYS A 283 -4.31 2.00 29.65
N ARG A 284 -3.27 1.61 30.41
CA ARG A 284 -2.13 2.47 30.79
C ARG A 284 -0.83 2.15 30.00
N GLY A 285 -0.91 1.34 28.94
CA GLY A 285 0.23 0.92 28.13
C GLY A 285 1.15 -0.11 28.80
N LYS A 286 0.86 -0.55 30.03
CA LYS A 286 1.66 -1.58 30.72
C LYS A 286 1.28 -2.96 30.18
N ALA A 287 2.31 -3.75 29.84
CA ALA A 287 2.17 -5.16 29.47
C ALA A 287 1.43 -5.98 30.55
N VAL A 288 0.65 -6.96 30.08
CA VAL A 288 -0.10 -7.95 30.85
C VAL A 288 0.38 -9.33 30.42
N GLY A 289 0.94 -10.10 31.35
CA GLY A 289 1.68 -11.31 31.03
C GLY A 289 2.98 -11.04 30.28
N SER A 290 3.29 -11.93 29.33
CA SER A 290 4.43 -11.78 28.43
C SER A 290 4.07 -10.94 27.19
N ILE A 291 5.07 -10.51 26.43
CA ILE A 291 4.90 -9.90 25.09
C ILE A 291 5.57 -10.75 23.99
N MET A 292 5.70 -12.05 24.25
CA MET A 292 6.45 -13.02 23.46
C MET A 292 5.57 -14.16 22.90
N TYR A 293 4.29 -13.88 22.62
CA TYR A 293 3.37 -14.88 22.06
C TYR A 293 3.44 -14.87 20.52
N GLU A 294 3.25 -16.03 19.90
CA GLU A 294 3.23 -16.16 18.42
C GLU A 294 1.86 -15.79 17.83
N SER A 295 0.79 -15.90 18.62
CA SER A 295 -0.57 -15.44 18.28
C SER A 295 -1.41 -15.19 19.55
N ALA A 296 -2.45 -14.36 19.44
CA ALA A 296 -3.31 -13.84 20.50
C ALA A 296 -4.69 -13.40 19.94
N LEU A 297 -5.74 -13.39 20.78
CA LEU A 297 -7.04 -12.75 20.47
C LEU A 297 -7.52 -11.90 21.66
N ASP A 298 -8.52 -11.07 21.36
CA ASP A 298 -9.37 -10.32 22.28
C ASP A 298 -9.84 -11.17 23.48
N TYR A 299 -10.08 -10.51 24.59
CA TYR A 299 -10.64 -11.20 25.75
C TYR A 299 -12.17 -11.57 25.47
N LYS A 300 -12.57 -12.88 25.33
CA LYS A 300 -13.87 -13.66 25.43
C LYS A 300 -14.00 -14.77 26.57
N GLU A 301 -14.82 -14.53 27.60
CA GLU A 301 -14.95 -15.19 28.95
C GLU A 301 -13.74 -15.52 29.92
N ASN A 302 -12.90 -14.55 30.28
CA ASN A 302 -11.81 -14.46 31.28
C ASN A 302 -10.50 -15.21 31.00
N PHE A 303 -10.40 -16.01 29.94
CA PHE A 303 -9.19 -16.78 29.57
C PHE A 303 -8.82 -16.64 28.10
N ALA A 304 -7.69 -16.02 27.74
CA ALA A 304 -7.27 -15.90 26.35
C ALA A 304 -6.38 -17.06 25.90
N PRO A 305 -6.78 -17.87 24.91
CA PRO A 305 -5.84 -18.65 24.12
C PRO A 305 -4.73 -17.76 23.53
N VAL A 306 -3.51 -18.26 23.61
CA VAL A 306 -2.32 -17.78 22.89
C VAL A 306 -1.54 -18.97 22.39
N VAL A 307 -0.75 -18.77 21.34
CA VAL A 307 0.23 -19.76 20.91
C VAL A 307 1.54 -19.53 21.68
N THR A 308 1.87 -20.46 22.57
CA THR A 308 3.17 -20.55 23.25
C THR A 308 3.93 -21.74 22.68
N GLY A 309 4.89 -21.47 21.78
CA GLY A 309 5.56 -22.52 21.01
C GLY A 309 4.63 -23.09 19.93
N THR A 310 4.14 -24.31 20.11
CA THR A 310 3.38 -25.06 19.08
C THR A 310 1.96 -25.45 19.51
N HIS A 311 1.50 -25.04 20.69
CA HIS A 311 0.19 -25.40 21.24
C HIS A 311 -0.52 -24.18 21.82
N PHE A 312 -1.85 -24.27 21.89
CA PHE A 312 -2.66 -23.24 22.54
C PHE A 312 -2.65 -23.38 24.06
N ALA A 313 -2.31 -22.28 24.74
CA ALA A 313 -2.38 -22.13 26.19
C ALA A 313 -3.41 -21.05 26.54
N PHE A 314 -4.19 -21.24 27.61
CA PHE A 314 -5.22 -20.28 28.03
C PHE A 314 -4.70 -19.44 29.21
N LEU A 315 -4.52 -18.12 29.05
CA LEU A 315 -4.09 -17.20 30.11
C LEU A 315 -5.24 -16.41 30.74
N ASN A 316 -5.19 -16.16 32.05
CA ASN A 316 -6.15 -15.27 32.71
C ASN A 316 -5.86 -13.78 32.44
N ARG A 317 -6.75 -12.89 32.89
CA ARG A 317 -6.60 -11.42 32.72
C ARG A 317 -5.36 -10.79 33.38
N ASP A 318 -4.64 -11.50 34.24
CA ASP A 318 -3.34 -11.05 34.80
C ASP A 318 -2.16 -11.42 33.87
N GLY A 319 -2.38 -12.32 32.91
CA GLY A 319 -1.37 -12.86 32.00
C GLY A 319 -0.80 -14.23 32.40
N ASN A 320 -1.39 -14.89 33.39
CA ASN A 320 -0.93 -16.20 33.88
C ASN A 320 -1.62 -17.34 33.13
N ILE A 321 -0.85 -18.26 32.52
CA ILE A 321 -1.38 -19.51 31.95
C ILE A 321 -2.12 -20.27 33.06
N GLN A 322 -3.39 -20.61 32.81
CA GLN A 322 -4.27 -21.31 33.75
C GLN A 322 -4.25 -22.81 33.52
N PHE A 323 -4.28 -23.23 32.26
CA PHE A 323 -4.13 -24.62 31.86
C PHE A 323 -3.48 -24.72 30.47
N PHE A 324 -2.85 -25.87 30.23
CA PHE A 324 -2.07 -26.19 29.05
C PHE A 324 -2.25 -27.68 28.75
N ASP A 325 -2.61 -27.99 27.52
CA ASP A 325 -2.60 -29.34 26.95
C ASP A 325 -2.10 -29.22 25.49
N SER A 326 -1.97 -30.34 24.78
CA SER A 326 -1.52 -30.40 23.38
C SER A 326 -2.62 -30.02 22.40
N PHE A 327 -3.30 -28.89 22.64
CA PHE A 327 -4.38 -28.38 21.79
C PHE A 327 -3.80 -27.87 20.45
N GLU A 328 -4.35 -28.41 19.35
CA GLU A 328 -3.97 -28.12 17.96
C GLU A 328 -4.63 -26.83 17.43
N ASP A 329 -5.86 -26.56 17.87
CA ASP A 329 -6.63 -25.32 17.66
C ASP A 329 -7.45 -25.04 18.94
N ALA A 330 -7.70 -23.78 19.26
CA ALA A 330 -8.47 -23.40 20.45
C ALA A 330 -9.28 -22.12 20.24
N GLY A 331 -10.61 -22.27 20.16
CA GLY A 331 -11.52 -21.12 20.11
C GLY A 331 -11.55 -20.32 21.41
N SER A 332 -12.20 -19.17 21.33
CA SER A 332 -12.50 -18.34 22.49
C SER A 332 -13.42 -19.09 23.47
N PHE A 333 -13.35 -18.77 24.77
CA PHE A 333 -14.44 -19.17 25.65
C PHE A 333 -15.70 -18.36 25.35
N SER A 334 -16.81 -19.07 25.18
CA SER A 334 -18.13 -18.50 25.00
C SER A 334 -19.18 -19.37 25.72
N GLU A 335 -20.02 -18.72 26.51
CA GLU A 335 -21.03 -19.31 27.38
C GLU A 335 -20.55 -20.47 28.29
N GLY A 336 -19.33 -20.37 28.80
CA GLY A 336 -18.71 -21.35 29.70
C GLY A 336 -17.81 -22.39 29.05
N LEU A 337 -17.84 -22.52 27.71
CA LEU A 337 -17.10 -23.54 26.95
C LEU A 337 -16.18 -22.93 25.90
N ALA A 338 -15.04 -23.57 25.64
CA ALA A 338 -14.18 -23.27 24.49
C ALA A 338 -14.08 -24.51 23.61
N LYS A 339 -14.19 -24.36 22.28
CA LYS A 339 -13.86 -25.44 21.35
C LYS A 339 -12.35 -25.67 21.36
N VAL A 340 -11.92 -26.92 21.30
CA VAL A 340 -10.51 -27.29 21.20
C VAL A 340 -10.34 -28.49 20.29
N GLN A 341 -9.27 -28.48 19.50
CA GLN A 341 -8.92 -29.58 18.60
C GLN A 341 -7.81 -30.45 19.20
N ILE A 342 -8.04 -31.76 19.23
CA ILE A 342 -7.02 -32.78 19.53
C ILE A 342 -7.17 -33.90 18.50
N LYS A 343 -6.06 -34.33 17.89
CA LYS A 343 -5.97 -35.38 16.86
C LYS A 343 -6.90 -35.11 15.67
N GLY A 344 -6.95 -33.87 15.22
CA GLY A 344 -7.79 -33.40 14.12
C GLY A 344 -9.29 -33.32 14.46
N LYS A 345 -9.71 -33.59 15.70
CA LYS A 345 -11.11 -33.61 16.12
C LYS A 345 -11.42 -32.53 17.15
N TYR A 346 -12.51 -31.80 16.91
CA TYR A 346 -13.03 -30.82 17.85
C TYR A 346 -13.88 -31.51 18.91
N GLY A 347 -13.63 -31.12 20.16
CA GLY A 347 -14.53 -31.23 21.30
C GLY A 347 -14.63 -29.87 21.99
N TYR A 348 -15.20 -29.83 23.19
CA TYR A 348 -15.28 -28.61 23.99
C TYR A 348 -14.82 -28.85 25.43
N ILE A 349 -14.08 -27.89 25.98
CA ILE A 349 -13.62 -27.87 27.38
C ILE A 349 -14.32 -26.77 28.18
N ASN A 350 -14.46 -26.98 29.48
CA ASN A 350 -14.93 -25.96 30.41
C ASN A 350 -13.77 -25.08 30.94
N LYS A 351 -14.11 -24.05 31.73
CA LYS A 351 -13.16 -23.06 32.29
C LYS A 351 -12.08 -23.60 33.24
N LYS A 352 -12.04 -24.91 33.52
CA LYS A 352 -10.94 -25.57 34.25
C LYS A 352 -10.04 -26.42 33.33
N GLY A 353 -10.35 -26.52 32.04
CA GLY A 353 -9.73 -27.46 31.10
C GLY A 353 -10.33 -28.87 31.11
N GLU A 354 -11.40 -29.13 31.87
CA GLU A 354 -12.09 -30.43 31.83
C GLU A 354 -12.89 -30.57 30.53
N VAL A 355 -12.83 -31.74 29.87
CA VAL A 355 -13.60 -32.03 28.65
C VAL A 355 -15.09 -32.11 29.01
N ALA A 356 -15.89 -31.22 28.40
CA ALA A 356 -17.34 -31.20 28.53
C ALA A 356 -18.02 -31.98 27.39
N ILE A 357 -17.49 -31.85 26.16
CA ILE A 357 -18.02 -32.50 24.95
C ILE A 357 -16.87 -33.23 24.24
N PRO A 358 -16.99 -34.55 23.95
CA PRO A 358 -15.94 -35.36 23.33
C PRO A 358 -15.37 -34.85 22.00
N TYR A 359 -14.11 -35.23 21.73
CA TYR A 359 -13.39 -34.93 20.49
C TYR A 359 -13.88 -35.78 19.31
N GLN A 360 -15.06 -35.48 18.76
CA GLN A 360 -15.63 -36.23 17.63
C GLN A 360 -15.95 -35.42 16.36
N TYR A 361 -16.10 -34.10 16.45
CA TYR A 361 -16.53 -33.27 15.31
C TYR A 361 -15.35 -32.94 14.37
N THR A 362 -15.61 -32.86 13.06
CA THR A 362 -14.58 -32.46 12.06
C THR A 362 -14.45 -30.96 11.92
N LYS A 363 -15.48 -30.20 12.29
CA LYS A 363 -15.46 -28.75 12.47
C LYS A 363 -16.41 -28.38 13.61
N ALA A 364 -16.06 -27.33 14.34
CA ALA A 364 -16.83 -26.75 15.43
C ALA A 364 -16.70 -25.22 15.40
N LEU A 365 -17.80 -24.53 15.74
CA LEU A 365 -17.80 -23.10 16.05
C LEU A 365 -18.02 -22.89 17.56
N ASP A 366 -17.80 -21.67 18.03
CA ASP A 366 -17.93 -21.33 19.44
C ASP A 366 -19.43 -21.33 19.86
N PHE A 367 -19.71 -21.60 21.14
CA PHE A 367 -21.08 -21.60 21.67
C PHE A 367 -21.69 -20.19 21.66
N SER A 368 -22.92 -20.06 21.17
CA SER A 368 -23.69 -18.82 21.23
C SER A 368 -25.18 -19.10 21.06
N GLY A 369 -26.01 -18.46 21.88
CA GLY A 369 -27.45 -18.73 21.95
C GLY A 369 -27.78 -20.07 22.60
N GLY A 370 -26.92 -20.59 23.49
CA GLY A 370 -27.06 -21.92 24.10
C GLY A 370 -26.53 -23.10 23.27
N MET A 371 -26.23 -22.89 21.98
CA MET A 371 -25.85 -23.94 21.03
C MET A 371 -24.51 -23.67 20.35
N ALA A 372 -23.92 -24.69 19.73
CA ALA A 372 -22.79 -24.53 18.84
C ALA A 372 -23.03 -25.23 17.50
N ALA A 373 -22.57 -24.61 16.40
CA ALA A 373 -22.59 -25.24 15.09
C ALA A 373 -21.46 -26.27 14.98
N VAL A 374 -21.80 -27.50 14.57
CA VAL A 374 -20.84 -28.60 14.41
C VAL A 374 -21.05 -29.33 13.08
N SER A 375 -19.96 -29.84 12.50
CA SER A 375 -20.03 -30.60 11.25
C SER A 375 -20.09 -32.11 11.51
N ILE A 376 -21.16 -32.72 11.01
CA ILE A 376 -21.44 -34.15 11.06
C ILE A 376 -21.60 -34.63 9.62
N GLN A 377 -20.82 -35.64 9.22
CA GLN A 377 -20.79 -36.20 7.85
C GLN A 377 -20.63 -35.15 6.71
N GLY A 378 -20.00 -34.00 7.00
CA GLY A 378 -19.77 -32.94 6.01
C GLY A 378 -20.95 -31.98 5.79
N LYS A 379 -22.01 -32.08 6.60
CA LYS A 379 -23.06 -31.05 6.72
C LYS A 379 -22.96 -30.40 8.10
N TRP A 380 -23.52 -29.19 8.23
CA TRP A 380 -23.62 -28.50 9.51
C TRP A 380 -24.99 -28.70 10.15
N GLY A 381 -24.95 -28.97 11.47
CA GLY A 381 -26.08 -28.93 12.39
C GLY A 381 -25.67 -28.18 13.66
N TYR A 382 -26.53 -28.20 14.68
CA TYR A 382 -26.25 -27.56 15.97
C TYR A 382 -26.49 -28.55 17.12
N ILE A 383 -25.60 -28.48 18.12
CA ILE A 383 -25.71 -29.18 19.40
C ILE A 383 -25.88 -28.17 20.55
N ASP A 384 -26.45 -28.62 21.67
CA ASP A 384 -26.37 -27.92 22.95
C ASP A 384 -25.13 -28.36 23.76
N LYS A 385 -25.10 -28.06 25.06
CA LYS A 385 -23.94 -28.29 25.95
C LYS A 385 -23.91 -29.69 26.52
N GLU A 386 -25.02 -30.40 26.38
CA GLU A 386 -25.28 -31.78 26.77
C GLU A 386 -24.99 -32.77 25.61
N GLU A 387 -24.52 -32.23 24.46
CA GLU A 387 -24.25 -32.93 23.19
C GLU A 387 -25.52 -33.41 22.45
N GLU A 388 -26.72 -32.96 22.84
CA GLU A 388 -27.94 -33.27 22.09
C GLU A 388 -28.02 -32.44 20.79
N GLN A 389 -28.30 -33.11 19.67
CA GLN A 389 -28.32 -32.50 18.34
C GLN A 389 -29.65 -31.76 18.07
N VAL A 390 -29.82 -30.60 18.70
CA VAL A 390 -30.98 -29.69 18.62
C VAL A 390 -31.41 -29.42 17.16
N ILE A 391 -30.46 -29.22 16.24
CA ILE A 391 -30.75 -28.94 14.83
C ILE A 391 -29.98 -29.96 13.95
N PRO A 392 -30.68 -30.88 13.25
CA PRO A 392 -30.04 -31.92 12.44
C PRO A 392 -29.08 -31.40 11.37
N ALA A 393 -27.96 -32.11 11.19
CA ALA A 393 -26.93 -31.75 10.23
C ALA A 393 -27.40 -31.85 8.77
N LYS A 394 -27.75 -30.70 8.19
CA LYS A 394 -28.36 -30.60 6.85
C LYS A 394 -27.86 -29.40 6.03
N TYR A 395 -27.26 -28.40 6.67
CA TYR A 395 -26.82 -27.16 6.01
C TYR A 395 -25.45 -27.32 5.34
N GLU A 396 -25.22 -26.53 4.30
CA GLU A 396 -23.95 -26.49 3.54
C GLU A 396 -22.89 -25.65 4.27
N ASP A 397 -23.33 -24.56 4.89
CA ASP A 397 -22.54 -23.76 5.83
C ASP A 397 -23.42 -23.23 6.97
N ALA A 398 -22.80 -22.84 8.09
CA ALA A 398 -23.49 -22.38 9.28
C ALA A 398 -22.64 -21.39 10.08
N ALA A 399 -23.28 -20.34 10.60
CA ALA A 399 -22.71 -19.39 11.56
C ALA A 399 -23.20 -19.69 12.99
N PRO A 400 -22.55 -19.15 14.04
CA PRO A 400 -23.12 -19.15 15.40
C PRO A 400 -24.42 -18.35 15.42
N PHE A 401 -25.29 -18.60 16.42
CA PHE A 401 -26.41 -17.70 16.65
C PHE A 401 -25.91 -16.35 17.16
N SER A 402 -26.51 -15.26 16.68
CA SER A 402 -26.33 -13.92 17.23
C SER A 402 -27.68 -13.22 17.27
N GLU A 403 -27.99 -12.56 18.39
CA GLU A 403 -29.28 -11.88 18.62
C GLU A 403 -30.52 -12.76 18.33
N GLY A 404 -30.40 -14.07 18.53
CA GLY A 404 -31.48 -15.05 18.32
C GLY A 404 -31.60 -15.63 16.90
N LEU A 405 -30.71 -15.27 15.98
CA LEU A 405 -30.70 -15.79 14.60
C LEU A 405 -29.31 -16.30 14.18
N ALA A 406 -29.26 -17.40 13.45
CA ALA A 406 -28.02 -17.90 12.82
C ALA A 406 -28.13 -17.85 11.30
N ALA A 407 -27.08 -17.38 10.62
CA ALA A 407 -26.95 -17.47 9.17
C ALA A 407 -26.60 -18.91 8.78
N VAL A 408 -27.28 -19.46 7.79
CA VAL A 408 -27.06 -20.83 7.28
C VAL A 408 -27.21 -20.88 5.77
N GLN A 409 -26.44 -21.77 5.12
CA GLN A 409 -26.48 -21.97 3.67
C GLN A 409 -27.21 -23.27 3.29
N SER A 410 -28.08 -23.20 2.28
CA SER A 410 -28.70 -24.36 1.64
C SER A 410 -29.03 -24.05 0.17
N GLY A 411 -28.71 -24.97 -0.74
CA GLY A 411 -28.86 -24.74 -2.18
C GLY A 411 -27.92 -23.64 -2.70
N GLY A 412 -26.76 -23.46 -2.08
CA GLY A 412 -25.77 -22.42 -2.40
C GLY A 412 -26.15 -21.01 -1.93
N LYS A 413 -27.32 -20.82 -1.30
CA LYS A 413 -27.81 -19.51 -0.84
C LYS A 413 -27.92 -19.43 0.67
N TYR A 414 -27.68 -18.25 1.21
CA TYR A 414 -27.80 -17.96 2.63
C TYR A 414 -29.19 -17.43 3.00
N GLY A 415 -29.67 -17.89 4.15
CA GLY A 415 -30.84 -17.41 4.88
C GLY A 415 -30.56 -17.47 6.39
N TYR A 416 -31.58 -17.24 7.20
CA TYR A 416 -31.45 -17.25 8.67
C TYR A 416 -32.49 -18.13 9.34
N ILE A 417 -32.06 -18.80 10.41
CA ILE A 417 -32.89 -19.67 11.26
C ILE A 417 -32.97 -19.17 12.70
N GLU A 418 -34.09 -19.47 13.37
CA GLU A 418 -34.25 -19.36 14.82
C GLU A 418 -33.75 -20.65 15.53
N PRO A 419 -33.57 -20.67 16.87
CA PRO A 419 -33.08 -21.82 17.62
C PRO A 419 -33.83 -23.15 17.43
N SER A 420 -35.08 -23.12 16.94
CA SER A 420 -35.84 -24.34 16.59
C SER A 420 -35.40 -24.99 15.27
N GLY A 421 -34.43 -24.41 14.56
CA GLY A 421 -34.03 -24.83 13.21
C GLY A 421 -35.01 -24.44 12.10
N LYS A 422 -36.03 -23.63 12.43
CA LYS A 422 -37.00 -23.05 11.49
C LYS A 422 -36.43 -21.80 10.82
N THR A 423 -36.60 -21.72 9.50
CA THR A 423 -36.20 -20.56 8.68
C THR A 423 -37.08 -19.36 9.01
N VAL A 424 -36.44 -18.24 9.38
CA VAL A 424 -37.07 -16.92 9.58
C VAL A 424 -36.89 -16.06 8.32
N ILE A 425 -35.72 -16.12 7.70
CA ILE A 425 -35.37 -15.36 6.49
C ILE A 425 -34.92 -16.35 5.42
N ALA A 426 -35.52 -16.27 4.23
CA ALA A 426 -35.35 -17.26 3.16
C ALA A 426 -33.90 -17.37 2.63
N MET A 427 -33.57 -18.52 2.05
CA MET A 427 -32.29 -18.81 1.40
C MET A 427 -32.17 -18.04 0.08
N GLN A 428 -31.76 -16.77 0.13
CA GLN A 428 -31.76 -15.86 -1.04
C GLN A 428 -30.47 -15.06 -1.26
N TYR A 429 -29.65 -14.91 -0.22
CA TYR A 429 -28.43 -14.10 -0.28
C TYR A 429 -27.23 -14.90 -0.80
N ASP A 430 -26.28 -14.21 -1.43
CA ASP A 430 -25.00 -14.81 -1.86
C ASP A 430 -24.10 -15.07 -0.64
N PHE A 431 -24.12 -14.14 0.33
CA PHE A 431 -23.47 -14.24 1.64
C PHE A 431 -24.30 -13.50 2.69
N ALA A 432 -24.18 -13.89 3.95
CA ALA A 432 -24.90 -13.31 5.08
C ALA A 432 -23.98 -13.24 6.31
N GLY A 433 -23.89 -12.07 6.95
CA GLY A 433 -23.19 -11.89 8.22
C GLY A 433 -24.09 -12.14 9.44
N SER A 434 -23.49 -12.19 10.63
CA SER A 434 -24.22 -12.28 11.90
C SER A 434 -25.08 -11.05 12.16
N PHE A 435 -26.18 -11.23 12.91
CA PHE A 435 -26.96 -10.10 13.43
C PHE A 435 -26.23 -9.41 14.58
N LYS A 436 -26.25 -8.07 14.57
CA LYS A 436 -25.62 -7.21 15.56
C LYS A 436 -26.35 -5.87 15.61
N MET A 437 -26.74 -5.43 16.80
CA MET A 437 -27.54 -4.23 17.04
C MET A 437 -28.87 -4.20 16.25
N GLY A 438 -29.44 -5.38 15.96
CA GLY A 438 -30.68 -5.55 15.19
C GLY A 438 -30.50 -5.66 13.67
N TYR A 439 -29.27 -5.58 13.15
CA TYR A 439 -28.97 -5.57 11.71
C TYR A 439 -27.93 -6.60 11.31
N ALA A 440 -27.98 -7.06 10.06
CA ALA A 440 -26.94 -7.91 9.48
C ALA A 440 -26.51 -7.42 8.07
N PRO A 441 -25.21 -7.43 7.75
CA PRO A 441 -24.74 -7.19 6.40
C PRO A 441 -25.03 -8.41 5.52
N VAL A 442 -25.61 -8.19 4.33
CA VAL A 442 -25.93 -9.25 3.36
C VAL A 442 -25.46 -8.89 1.96
N LYS A 443 -25.07 -9.92 1.20
CA LYS A 443 -24.63 -9.79 -0.19
C LYS A 443 -25.68 -10.33 -1.15
N GLN A 444 -26.02 -9.56 -2.17
CA GLN A 444 -26.98 -9.96 -3.21
C GLN A 444 -26.55 -9.38 -4.56
N LEU A 445 -26.57 -10.20 -5.61
CA LEU A 445 -26.13 -9.84 -6.96
C LEU A 445 -24.70 -9.26 -6.99
N GLY A 446 -23.84 -9.77 -6.11
CA GLY A 446 -22.43 -9.37 -6.01
C GLY A 446 -22.15 -8.08 -5.21
N LYS A 447 -23.17 -7.32 -4.79
CA LYS A 447 -23.03 -6.10 -3.97
C LYS A 447 -23.56 -6.31 -2.55
N TRP A 448 -23.14 -5.48 -1.60
CA TRP A 448 -23.51 -5.54 -0.17
C TRP A 448 -24.49 -4.44 0.24
N GLY A 449 -25.34 -4.80 1.21
CA GLY A 449 -26.32 -3.95 1.89
C GLY A 449 -26.60 -4.48 3.30
N PHE A 450 -27.66 -3.99 3.95
CA PHE A 450 -28.06 -4.37 5.31
C PHE A 450 -29.55 -4.73 5.39
N ILE A 451 -29.87 -5.69 6.26
CA ILE A 451 -31.25 -6.09 6.61
C ILE A 451 -31.50 -5.97 8.12
N ASP A 452 -32.77 -5.86 8.51
CA ASP A 452 -33.23 -6.06 9.89
C ASP A 452 -33.47 -7.55 10.21
N GLN A 453 -33.75 -7.86 11.49
CA GLN A 453 -34.07 -9.23 11.97
C GLN A 453 -35.31 -9.87 11.31
N LYS A 454 -36.10 -9.14 10.52
CA LYS A 454 -37.25 -9.64 9.75
C LYS A 454 -36.89 -9.91 8.29
N GLY A 455 -35.65 -9.63 7.88
CA GLY A 455 -35.19 -9.70 6.49
C GLY A 455 -35.58 -8.50 5.63
N MET A 456 -36.08 -7.42 6.23
CA MET A 456 -36.40 -6.18 5.51
C MET A 456 -35.11 -5.45 5.15
N ILE A 457 -34.96 -5.04 3.88
CA ILE A 457 -33.78 -4.31 3.42
C ILE A 457 -33.79 -2.89 4.02
N VAL A 458 -32.80 -2.62 4.87
CA VAL A 458 -32.54 -1.32 5.51
C VAL A 458 -31.60 -0.48 4.65
N VAL A 459 -30.61 -1.13 4.03
CA VAL A 459 -29.70 -0.50 3.06
C VAL A 459 -29.62 -1.39 1.83
N GLN A 460 -29.98 -0.84 0.66
CA GLN A 460 -30.00 -1.58 -0.60
C GLN A 460 -28.63 -2.15 -0.98
N PRO A 461 -28.54 -3.42 -1.45
CA PRO A 461 -27.29 -4.01 -1.92
C PRO A 461 -26.68 -3.27 -3.11
N LYS A 462 -25.72 -2.38 -2.85
CA LYS A 462 -25.03 -1.55 -3.86
C LYS A 462 -23.55 -1.29 -3.59
N TYR A 463 -23.06 -1.60 -2.40
CA TYR A 463 -21.69 -1.32 -1.96
C TYR A 463 -20.72 -2.48 -2.24
N ASP A 464 -19.44 -2.20 -2.45
CA ASP A 464 -18.42 -3.24 -2.70
C ASP A 464 -18.15 -4.11 -1.47
N PHE A 465 -18.28 -3.54 -0.27
CA PHE A 465 -18.23 -4.25 1.00
C PHE A 465 -19.13 -3.59 2.07
N ALA A 466 -19.62 -4.39 3.01
CA ALA A 466 -20.28 -3.90 4.23
C ALA A 466 -19.66 -4.60 5.45
N TYR A 467 -19.31 -3.83 6.47
CA TYR A 467 -18.83 -4.37 7.75
C TYR A 467 -20.02 -4.78 8.63
N GLU A 468 -19.77 -5.48 9.74
CA GLU A 468 -20.80 -5.63 10.79
C GLU A 468 -21.27 -4.27 11.31
N ALA A 469 -22.52 -4.19 11.75
CA ALA A 469 -23.04 -3.00 12.42
C ALA A 469 -22.27 -2.73 13.73
N ASN A 470 -21.86 -1.48 13.96
CA ASN A 470 -21.14 -1.07 15.16
C ASN A 470 -21.46 0.38 15.52
N GLY A 471 -22.15 0.59 16.65
CA GLY A 471 -22.65 1.90 17.06
C GLY A 471 -23.91 2.33 16.29
N ALA A 472 -24.00 3.62 15.98
CA ALA A 472 -25.15 4.25 15.34
C ALA A 472 -24.99 4.46 13.82
N LEU A 473 -23.86 4.04 13.25
CA LEU A 473 -23.52 4.19 11.84
C LEU A 473 -23.12 2.84 11.23
N PHE A 474 -23.61 2.55 10.03
CA PHE A 474 -23.10 1.45 9.22
C PHE A 474 -21.83 1.87 8.49
N ARG A 475 -20.81 1.02 8.48
CA ARG A 475 -19.59 1.22 7.69
C ARG A 475 -19.64 0.37 6.42
N VAL A 476 -19.38 0.98 5.28
CA VAL A 476 -19.33 0.31 3.96
C VAL A 476 -18.07 0.73 3.18
N GLN A 477 -17.74 -0.01 2.13
CA GLN A 477 -16.79 0.41 1.10
C GLN A 477 -17.48 0.56 -0.26
N ASP A 478 -17.13 1.61 -1.00
CA ASP A 478 -17.53 1.81 -2.41
C ASP A 478 -16.35 2.43 -3.16
N GLY A 479 -15.90 1.83 -4.27
CA GLY A 479 -14.76 2.32 -5.03
C GLY A 479 -13.45 2.41 -4.24
N GLY A 480 -13.31 1.62 -3.16
CA GLY A 480 -12.17 1.68 -2.23
C GLY A 480 -12.27 2.75 -1.13
N GLN A 481 -13.28 3.62 -1.17
CA GLN A 481 -13.51 4.62 -0.12
C GLN A 481 -14.35 4.03 1.02
N THR A 482 -13.98 4.31 2.27
CA THR A 482 -14.85 4.00 3.44
C THR A 482 -15.92 5.07 3.56
N ILE A 483 -17.20 4.66 3.58
CA ILE A 483 -18.36 5.54 3.78
C ILE A 483 -19.07 5.11 5.06
N TYR A 484 -19.53 6.09 5.85
CA TYR A 484 -20.44 5.87 6.97
C TYR A 484 -21.87 6.25 6.58
N LEU A 485 -22.84 5.42 6.95
CA LEU A 485 -24.27 5.63 6.70
C LEU A 485 -25.04 5.70 8.01
N ASP A 486 -26.10 6.50 8.08
CA ASP A 486 -27.11 6.35 9.13
C ASP A 486 -27.90 5.03 8.98
N HIS A 487 -28.70 4.67 9.99
CA HIS A 487 -29.59 3.49 9.92
C HIS A 487 -30.78 3.64 8.93
N LYS A 488 -30.74 4.62 8.02
CA LYS A 488 -31.64 4.77 6.86
C LYS A 488 -30.89 4.69 5.53
N GLY A 489 -29.57 4.49 5.55
CA GLY A 489 -28.71 4.41 4.37
C GLY A 489 -28.20 5.75 3.81
N ASN A 490 -28.36 6.86 4.55
CA ASN A 490 -27.87 8.18 4.15
C ASN A 490 -26.40 8.36 4.54
N PRO A 491 -25.50 8.80 3.63
CA PRO A 491 -24.11 9.10 3.97
C PRO A 491 -23.97 10.21 5.03
N VAL A 492 -23.22 9.93 6.09
CA VAL A 492 -22.84 10.92 7.13
C VAL A 492 -21.47 11.49 6.78
N LYS A 493 -21.39 12.83 6.68
CA LYS A 493 -20.20 13.56 6.23
C LYS A 493 -19.46 14.25 7.37
N PRO A 494 -18.13 14.44 7.29
CA PRO A 494 -17.38 15.27 8.24
C PRO A 494 -17.85 16.74 8.21
N LEU A 495 -18.21 17.29 9.37
CA LEU A 495 -18.65 18.67 9.56
C LEU A 495 -17.71 19.45 10.50
N ASN A 496 -17.49 20.73 10.20
CA ASN A 496 -16.78 21.65 11.10
C ASN A 496 -17.67 22.10 12.28
N GLU A 497 -17.11 22.92 13.17
CA GLU A 497 -17.84 23.42 14.36
C GLU A 497 -19.09 24.26 14.02
N ASN A 498 -19.14 24.85 12.82
CA ASN A 498 -20.27 25.61 12.29
C ASN A 498 -21.30 24.73 11.54
N GLY A 499 -21.11 23.41 11.50
CA GLY A 499 -21.99 22.46 10.79
C GLY A 499 -21.80 22.41 9.27
N GLN A 500 -20.71 22.96 8.73
CA GLN A 500 -20.41 22.95 7.30
C GLN A 500 -19.53 21.73 6.93
N GLU A 501 -19.75 21.15 5.74
CA GLU A 501 -18.94 20.04 5.20
C GLU A 501 -17.45 20.42 5.17
N ILE A 502 -16.59 19.63 5.82
CA ILE A 502 -15.14 19.83 5.75
C ILE A 502 -14.64 19.30 4.42
N ASN A 503 -14.08 20.22 3.62
CA ASN A 503 -13.40 19.88 2.38
C ASN A 503 -11.87 20.03 2.58
N LEU A 504 -11.07 19.34 1.76
CA LEU A 504 -9.62 19.53 1.65
C LEU A 504 -9.26 19.83 0.21
N VAL A 505 -8.45 20.86 -0.01
CA VAL A 505 -7.92 21.26 -1.32
C VAL A 505 -6.40 21.35 -1.22
N MET A 506 -5.67 20.38 -1.78
CA MET A 506 -4.21 20.39 -1.82
C MET A 506 -3.72 20.80 -3.21
N VAL A 507 -2.89 21.85 -3.29
CA VAL A 507 -2.43 22.43 -4.57
C VAL A 507 -1.01 22.00 -4.91
N ALA A 508 -0.81 21.40 -6.10
CA ALA A 508 0.45 20.78 -6.50
C ALA A 508 0.72 20.92 -8.02
N GLY A 509 1.40 22.00 -8.43
CA GLY A 509 1.57 22.29 -9.86
C GLY A 509 0.20 22.42 -10.55
N ASN A 510 0.02 21.76 -11.70
CA ASN A 510 -1.27 21.67 -12.39
C ASN A 510 -2.20 20.60 -11.80
N VAL A 511 -1.83 19.92 -10.71
CA VAL A 511 -2.69 18.95 -10.03
C VAL A 511 -3.29 19.58 -8.77
N ILE A 512 -4.58 19.38 -8.54
CA ILE A 512 -5.22 19.70 -7.26
C ILE A 512 -5.94 18.46 -6.75
N GLU A 513 -5.68 18.06 -5.50
CA GLU A 513 -6.50 17.07 -4.81
C GLU A 513 -7.66 17.78 -4.09
N VAL A 514 -8.90 17.47 -4.45
CA VAL A 514 -10.10 17.92 -3.74
C VAL A 514 -10.79 16.73 -3.10
N ASN A 515 -10.80 16.65 -1.77
CA ASN A 515 -11.37 15.53 -0.98
C ASN A 515 -10.85 14.13 -1.40
N GLY A 516 -9.59 14.02 -1.84
CA GLY A 516 -9.01 12.79 -2.40
C GLY A 516 -9.19 12.60 -3.90
N VAL A 517 -9.98 13.46 -4.58
CA VAL A 517 -10.16 13.44 -6.04
C VAL A 517 -9.08 14.30 -6.70
N LEU A 518 -8.22 13.68 -7.50
CA LEU A 518 -7.19 14.41 -8.28
C LEU A 518 -7.80 15.05 -9.53
N LEU A 519 -7.69 16.38 -9.59
CA LEU A 519 -8.09 17.23 -10.70
C LEU A 519 -6.87 17.62 -11.53
N ASP A 520 -7.04 17.62 -12.84
CA ASP A 520 -6.09 18.17 -13.80
C ASP A 520 -6.48 19.62 -14.13
N LEU A 521 -5.56 20.56 -13.96
CA LEU A 521 -5.78 21.97 -14.29
C LEU A 521 -5.32 22.29 -15.72
N GLU A 522 -6.24 22.85 -16.51
CA GLU A 522 -5.96 23.41 -17.83
C GLU A 522 -4.86 24.49 -17.81
N VAL A 523 -4.74 25.23 -16.69
CA VAL A 523 -3.83 26.37 -16.51
C VAL A 523 -3.16 26.24 -15.12
N PRO A 524 -1.83 26.43 -15.01
CA PRO A 524 -1.12 26.38 -13.72
C PRO A 524 -1.68 27.40 -12.70
N PRO A 525 -1.60 27.10 -11.40
CA PRO A 525 -1.75 28.11 -10.36
C PRO A 525 -0.73 29.24 -10.54
N ALA A 526 -1.20 30.48 -10.49
CA ALA A 526 -0.36 31.67 -10.66
C ALA A 526 -0.08 32.33 -9.31
N LEU A 527 1.19 32.54 -8.97
CA LEU A 527 1.57 33.40 -7.85
C LEU A 527 1.49 34.86 -8.31
N VAL A 528 0.52 35.60 -7.78
CA VAL A 528 0.26 37.00 -8.12
C VAL A 528 0.22 37.80 -6.83
N GLU A 529 1.10 38.78 -6.66
CA GLU A 529 1.10 39.70 -5.52
C GLU A 529 1.08 38.95 -4.15
N GLY A 530 1.83 37.84 -4.06
CA GLY A 530 1.90 36.97 -2.87
C GLY A 530 0.70 36.04 -2.66
N SER A 531 -0.29 36.04 -3.56
CA SER A 531 -1.47 35.17 -3.51
C SER A 531 -1.41 34.09 -4.59
N THR A 532 -1.62 32.83 -4.21
CA THR A 532 -1.79 31.72 -5.16
C THR A 532 -3.21 31.73 -5.73
N LEU A 533 -3.32 32.12 -7.00
CA LEU A 533 -4.55 32.08 -7.79
C LEU A 533 -4.67 30.72 -8.48
N VAL A 534 -5.84 30.09 -8.40
CA VAL A 534 -6.11 28.75 -8.98
C VAL A 534 -7.34 28.79 -9.88
N PRO A 535 -7.45 27.94 -10.92
CA PRO A 535 -8.63 27.90 -11.79
C PRO A 535 -9.90 27.56 -10.99
N LEU A 536 -10.81 28.54 -10.89
CA LEU A 536 -11.99 28.45 -10.02
C LEU A 536 -12.90 27.28 -10.42
N ARG A 537 -13.07 27.11 -11.73
CA ARG A 537 -14.07 26.23 -12.32
C ARG A 537 -13.93 24.79 -11.85
N ALA A 538 -12.76 24.19 -12.06
CA ALA A 538 -12.50 22.79 -11.74
C ALA A 538 -12.76 22.47 -10.26
N ILE A 539 -12.33 23.35 -9.35
CA ILE A 539 -12.49 23.18 -7.90
C ILE A 539 -13.95 23.30 -7.49
N LEU A 540 -14.69 24.28 -8.00
CA LEU A 540 -16.10 24.45 -7.63
C LEU A 540 -17.00 23.36 -8.24
N GLU A 541 -16.72 22.92 -9.47
CA GLU A 541 -17.41 21.78 -10.08
C GLU A 541 -17.13 20.46 -9.33
N SER A 542 -15.88 20.21 -8.88
CA SER A 542 -15.57 19.01 -8.07
C SER A 542 -16.25 19.01 -6.69
N LEU A 543 -16.44 20.20 -6.10
CA LEU A 543 -17.23 20.40 -4.88
C LEU A 543 -18.76 20.32 -5.11
N ASN A 544 -19.18 20.06 -6.35
CA ASN A 544 -20.57 19.98 -6.80
C ASN A 544 -21.34 21.32 -6.64
N LEU A 545 -20.68 22.46 -6.82
CA LEU A 545 -21.37 23.76 -6.97
C LEU A 545 -21.85 23.91 -8.41
N LYS A 546 -23.11 24.32 -8.57
CA LYS A 546 -23.63 24.76 -9.88
C LYS A 546 -23.04 26.11 -10.24
N LEU A 547 -22.33 26.16 -11.37
CA LEU A 547 -21.77 27.38 -11.93
C LEU A 547 -22.69 28.02 -12.98
N ASP A 548 -22.59 29.34 -13.08
CA ASP A 548 -23.17 30.18 -14.12
C ASP A 548 -22.20 31.35 -14.42
N TRP A 549 -22.13 31.78 -15.68
CA TRP A 549 -21.17 32.77 -16.17
C TRP A 549 -21.85 33.80 -17.08
N ASN A 550 -21.90 35.04 -16.59
CA ASN A 550 -22.33 36.18 -17.38
C ASN A 550 -21.13 36.81 -18.08
N SER A 551 -21.02 36.57 -19.39
CA SER A 551 -19.96 37.09 -20.25
C SER A 551 -20.01 38.61 -20.47
N GLN A 552 -21.17 39.25 -20.30
CA GLN A 552 -21.32 40.71 -20.46
C GLN A 552 -20.76 41.46 -19.25
N THR A 553 -21.05 40.99 -18.05
CA THR A 553 -20.59 41.61 -16.79
C THR A 553 -19.27 41.03 -16.27
N LYS A 554 -18.74 39.99 -16.92
CA LYS A 554 -17.66 39.12 -16.43
C LYS A 554 -17.93 38.54 -15.03
N THR A 555 -19.17 38.15 -14.74
CA THR A 555 -19.60 37.69 -13.40
C THR A 555 -19.75 36.17 -13.37
N ILE A 556 -19.20 35.54 -12.32
CA ILE A 556 -19.38 34.12 -12.01
C ILE A 556 -20.33 34.01 -10.82
N ASN A 557 -21.38 33.21 -10.97
CA ASN A 557 -22.24 32.78 -9.87
C ASN A 557 -21.94 31.30 -9.58
N ALA A 558 -21.79 30.91 -8.32
CA ALA A 558 -21.57 29.53 -7.91
C ALA A 558 -22.44 29.19 -6.69
N SER A 559 -23.23 28.12 -6.76
CA SER A 559 -24.26 27.84 -5.74
C SER A 559 -24.46 26.35 -5.43
N LYS A 560 -24.68 26.04 -4.15
CA LYS A 560 -25.00 24.72 -3.60
C LYS A 560 -25.47 24.85 -2.14
N ASP A 561 -26.58 24.25 -1.75
CA ASP A 561 -26.95 23.90 -0.36
C ASP A 561 -26.52 24.91 0.74
N GLY A 562 -26.99 26.16 0.65
CA GLY A 562 -26.67 27.20 1.64
C GLY A 562 -25.34 27.94 1.42
N VAL A 563 -24.62 27.66 0.33
CA VAL A 563 -23.50 28.44 -0.21
C VAL A 563 -23.91 29.09 -1.52
N ASN A 564 -23.75 30.40 -1.61
CA ASN A 564 -23.91 31.21 -2.82
C ASN A 564 -22.75 32.21 -2.92
N ILE A 565 -21.94 32.08 -3.98
CA ILE A 565 -20.73 32.86 -4.24
C ILE A 565 -20.95 33.65 -5.52
N VAL A 566 -20.73 34.96 -5.46
CA VAL A 566 -20.73 35.87 -6.62
C VAL A 566 -19.38 36.55 -6.73
N LEU A 567 -18.79 36.48 -7.92
CA LEU A 567 -17.45 36.97 -8.25
C LEU A 567 -17.49 37.75 -9.55
N GLN A 568 -16.61 38.73 -9.72
CA GLN A 568 -16.44 39.44 -10.98
C GLN A 568 -14.96 39.56 -11.33
N VAL A 569 -14.60 39.32 -12.59
CA VAL A 569 -13.22 39.46 -13.07
C VAL A 569 -12.75 40.91 -12.93
N ASP A 570 -11.49 41.10 -12.55
CA ASP A 570 -10.85 42.38 -12.25
C ASP A 570 -11.42 43.14 -11.03
N ASN A 571 -12.40 42.57 -10.30
CA ASN A 571 -13.03 43.18 -9.12
C ASN A 571 -12.59 42.47 -7.82
N PRO A 572 -11.98 43.17 -6.83
CA PRO A 572 -11.53 42.55 -5.58
C PRO A 572 -12.67 42.27 -4.59
N ILE A 573 -13.91 42.71 -4.86
CA ILE A 573 -15.05 42.47 -3.96
C ILE A 573 -15.86 41.27 -4.45
N ALA A 574 -15.75 40.16 -3.73
CA ALA A 574 -16.63 39.01 -3.85
C ALA A 574 -17.88 39.17 -2.95
N THR A 575 -18.89 38.34 -3.16
CA THR A 575 -20.01 38.17 -2.21
C THR A 575 -20.20 36.69 -1.89
N VAL A 576 -20.32 36.35 -0.61
CA VAL A 576 -20.57 35.00 -0.11
C VAL A 576 -21.79 35.05 0.81
N ASN A 577 -22.85 34.32 0.48
CA ASN A 577 -24.12 34.29 1.23
C ASN A 577 -24.69 35.70 1.52
N GLY A 578 -24.59 36.60 0.53
CA GLY A 578 -25.04 37.99 0.64
C GLY A 578 -24.11 38.93 1.44
N LYS A 579 -22.99 38.42 2.00
CA LYS A 579 -21.97 39.23 2.67
C LYS A 579 -20.80 39.52 1.73
N SER A 580 -20.38 40.77 1.63
CA SER A 580 -19.19 41.14 0.84
C SER A 580 -17.91 40.61 1.48
N VAL A 581 -16.98 40.15 0.66
CA VAL A 581 -15.65 39.63 1.06
C VAL A 581 -14.59 40.26 0.15
N THR A 582 -13.62 40.95 0.73
CA THR A 582 -12.51 41.54 -0.03
C THR A 582 -11.42 40.50 -0.27
N LEU A 583 -11.09 40.28 -1.53
CA LEU A 583 -10.01 39.43 -1.99
C LEU A 583 -8.66 40.17 -1.89
N PRO A 584 -7.54 39.50 -1.56
CA PRO A 584 -6.22 40.12 -1.57
C PRO A 584 -5.76 40.49 -3.00
N VAL A 585 -6.24 39.75 -4.00
CA VAL A 585 -6.01 39.96 -5.43
C VAL A 585 -7.33 39.65 -6.15
N PRO A 586 -7.80 40.49 -7.10
CA PRO A 586 -9.03 40.23 -7.84
C PRO A 586 -8.95 38.95 -8.70
N PRO A 587 -10.08 38.35 -9.12
CA PRO A 587 -10.08 37.27 -10.09
C PRO A 587 -9.49 37.75 -11.42
N LYS A 588 -8.48 37.05 -11.93
CA LYS A 588 -7.82 37.39 -13.21
C LYS A 588 -8.07 36.29 -14.24
N VAL A 589 -8.23 36.66 -15.51
CA VAL A 589 -8.31 35.69 -16.61
C VAL A 589 -6.91 35.44 -17.15
N ILE A 590 -6.45 34.19 -17.08
CA ILE A 590 -5.14 33.74 -17.57
C ILE A 590 -5.38 32.53 -18.47
N GLN A 591 -4.85 32.58 -19.70
CA GLN A 591 -5.02 31.52 -20.72
C GLN A 591 -6.50 31.07 -20.90
N GLY A 592 -7.43 32.03 -20.86
CA GLY A 592 -8.87 31.79 -21.01
C GLY A 592 -9.61 31.32 -19.74
N ASN A 593 -8.89 30.82 -18.73
CA ASN A 593 -9.47 30.42 -17.44
C ASN A 593 -9.56 31.61 -16.48
N THR A 594 -10.60 31.65 -15.63
CA THR A 594 -10.64 32.59 -14.50
C THR A 594 -10.01 31.96 -13.28
N LEU A 595 -8.93 32.57 -12.78
CA LEU A 595 -8.23 32.14 -11.59
C LEU A 595 -8.56 33.07 -10.41
N VAL A 596 -8.71 32.48 -9.23
CA VAL A 596 -9.17 33.14 -7.99
C VAL A 596 -8.24 32.74 -6.84
N PRO A 597 -7.95 33.60 -5.84
CA PRO A 597 -7.14 33.22 -4.69
C PRO A 597 -7.68 31.97 -3.97
N VAL A 598 -6.88 30.91 -3.86
CA VAL A 598 -7.35 29.61 -3.34
C VAL A 598 -7.85 29.69 -1.89
N ARG A 599 -7.30 30.61 -1.08
CA ARG A 599 -7.77 30.92 0.28
C ARG A 599 -9.22 31.42 0.33
N PHE A 600 -9.68 32.16 -0.69
CA PHE A 600 -11.08 32.58 -0.76
C PHE A 600 -12.02 31.40 -1.02
N ILE A 601 -11.63 30.49 -1.92
CA ILE A 601 -12.41 29.27 -2.20
C ILE A 601 -12.56 28.47 -0.89
N SER A 602 -11.44 28.25 -0.20
CA SER A 602 -11.38 27.64 1.14
C SER A 602 -12.38 28.25 2.12
N GLN A 603 -12.29 29.56 2.37
CA GLN A 603 -13.15 30.26 3.33
C GLN A 603 -14.63 30.25 2.93
N SER A 604 -14.93 30.23 1.63
CA SER A 604 -16.31 30.29 1.12
C SER A 604 -17.03 28.94 1.13
N VAL A 605 -16.30 27.83 1.05
CA VAL A 605 -16.87 26.45 0.96
C VAL A 605 -16.52 25.56 2.16
N GLY A 606 -15.87 26.12 3.18
CA GLY A 606 -15.45 25.36 4.37
C GLY A 606 -14.27 24.41 4.12
N ALA A 607 -13.47 24.63 3.07
CA ALA A 607 -12.30 23.79 2.79
C ALA A 607 -11.07 24.24 3.59
N GLN A 608 -10.31 23.27 4.09
CA GLN A 608 -8.91 23.45 4.44
C GLN A 608 -8.08 23.46 3.14
N VAL A 609 -7.09 24.35 3.04
CA VAL A 609 -6.14 24.40 1.91
C VAL A 609 -4.74 24.08 2.40
N ASP A 610 -4.10 23.16 1.70
CA ASP A 610 -2.71 22.79 1.87
C ASP A 610 -1.95 22.93 0.53
N TYR A 611 -0.64 22.97 0.57
CA TYR A 611 0.21 23.12 -0.61
C TYR A 611 1.23 22.00 -0.67
N ALA A 612 1.39 21.39 -1.84
CA ALA A 612 2.55 20.55 -2.07
C ALA A 612 3.83 21.40 -1.93
N PRO A 613 4.87 20.88 -1.28
CA PRO A 613 5.93 21.69 -0.67
C PRO A 613 6.91 22.30 -1.68
N TYR A 614 6.91 21.86 -2.93
CA TYR A 614 8.02 22.10 -3.85
C TYR A 614 7.57 22.33 -5.29
N GLN A 615 7.99 23.46 -5.86
CA GLN A 615 7.91 23.81 -7.27
C GLN A 615 9.36 23.88 -7.79
N PRO A 616 9.82 22.96 -8.67
CA PRO A 616 11.21 22.95 -9.12
C PRO A 616 11.55 24.15 -10.01
N ALA A 617 12.47 25.00 -9.53
CA ALA A 617 13.02 26.18 -10.21
C ALA A 617 13.34 25.93 -11.70
N ASP A 618 13.06 26.92 -12.57
CA ASP A 618 13.20 26.73 -14.01
C ASP A 618 14.67 26.66 -14.46
N ILE A 619 15.00 25.55 -15.11
CA ILE A 619 16.39 25.12 -15.32
C ILE A 619 16.99 25.86 -16.51
N GLU A 620 16.24 26.02 -17.61
CA GLU A 620 16.70 26.70 -18.83
C GLU A 620 17.07 28.17 -18.56
N THR A 621 16.33 28.86 -17.70
CA THR A 621 16.74 30.18 -17.19
C THR A 621 17.99 30.09 -16.32
N SER A 622 18.05 29.17 -15.35
CA SER A 622 19.15 29.10 -14.38
C SER A 622 20.52 28.75 -14.96
N LEU A 623 20.55 27.99 -16.08
CA LEU A 623 21.78 27.52 -16.71
C LEU A 623 22.52 28.64 -17.47
N PHE A 624 21.80 29.63 -18.00
CA PHE A 624 22.34 30.69 -18.86
C PHE A 624 22.23 32.10 -18.26
N ASP A 625 21.43 32.31 -17.21
CA ASP A 625 21.32 33.60 -16.51
C ASP A 625 22.69 34.07 -15.99
N GLY A 626 23.26 35.10 -16.63
CA GLY A 626 24.56 35.68 -16.27
C GLY A 626 25.79 34.96 -16.84
N LEU A 627 25.64 34.05 -17.82
CA LEU A 627 26.78 33.72 -18.71
C LEU A 627 26.92 34.83 -19.76
N ASP A 628 28.09 35.48 -19.78
CA ASP A 628 28.36 36.64 -20.63
C ASP A 628 28.25 36.31 -22.14
N THR A 629 27.70 37.25 -22.91
CA THR A 629 27.54 37.16 -24.38
C THR A 629 28.86 36.79 -25.07
N ALA A 630 29.98 37.35 -24.57
CA ALA A 630 31.31 37.06 -25.07
C ALA A 630 31.73 35.58 -24.93
N TYR A 631 31.06 34.78 -24.09
CA TYR A 631 31.30 33.34 -23.98
C TYR A 631 30.67 32.56 -25.16
N VAL A 632 29.44 32.92 -25.55
CA VAL A 632 28.77 32.36 -26.74
C VAL A 632 29.54 32.74 -28.01
N GLU A 633 30.02 33.97 -28.11
CA GLU A 633 30.87 34.44 -29.21
C GLU A 633 32.19 33.67 -29.30
N ARG A 634 32.86 33.40 -28.16
CA ARG A 634 34.07 32.56 -28.12
C ARG A 634 33.80 31.13 -28.58
N MET A 635 32.72 30.50 -28.11
CA MET A 635 32.33 29.16 -28.58
C MET A 635 32.01 29.14 -30.08
N SER A 636 31.37 30.19 -30.61
CA SER A 636 31.13 30.34 -32.05
C SER A 636 32.42 30.49 -32.85
N ALA A 637 33.40 31.27 -32.36
CA ALA A 637 34.69 31.44 -33.01
C ALA A 637 35.51 30.13 -33.09
N TYR A 638 35.51 29.31 -32.04
CA TYR A 638 36.12 27.97 -32.09
C TYR A 638 35.34 27.00 -32.99
N GLY A 639 34.00 27.12 -33.06
CA GLY A 639 33.19 26.37 -34.04
C GLY A 639 33.55 26.72 -35.49
N GLN A 640 33.68 28.00 -35.82
CA GLN A 640 34.11 28.45 -37.15
C GLN A 640 35.54 28.00 -37.47
N ALA A 641 36.44 27.92 -36.48
CA ALA A 641 37.78 27.37 -36.65
C ALA A 641 37.78 25.85 -36.97
N THR A 642 36.80 25.09 -36.45
CA THR A 642 36.66 23.65 -36.78
C THR A 642 35.91 23.40 -38.09
N GLU A 643 35.12 24.35 -38.59
CA GLU A 643 34.54 24.31 -39.95
C GLU A 643 35.54 24.62 -41.08
N HIS A 644 36.84 24.84 -40.78
CA HIS A 644 37.83 25.34 -41.74
C HIS A 644 39.12 24.51 -41.93
N TRP A 645 39.12 23.22 -41.58
CA TRP A 645 40.15 22.26 -42.04
C TRP A 645 39.49 21.02 -42.66
N VAL A 646 39.44 20.90 -43.99
CA VAL A 646 40.52 20.51 -44.94
C VAL A 646 40.68 18.99 -45.04
N THR A 647 40.38 18.46 -46.22
CA THR A 647 40.64 17.07 -46.63
C THR A 647 42.14 16.88 -46.92
N VAL A 648 42.91 16.47 -45.92
CA VAL A 648 44.29 15.98 -46.14
C VAL A 648 44.20 14.55 -46.67
N GLN A 649 44.59 14.34 -47.94
CA GLN A 649 44.85 13.01 -48.49
C GLN A 649 46.36 12.83 -48.70
N GLY A 650 46.97 11.99 -47.86
CA GLY A 650 48.41 11.68 -47.87
C GLY A 650 48.91 11.48 -46.45
N GLU A 651 49.46 10.31 -46.14
CA GLU A 651 49.88 9.97 -44.77
C GLU A 651 51.31 10.41 -44.43
N ASP A 652 52.15 10.70 -45.43
CA ASP A 652 53.56 11.10 -45.29
C ASP A 652 53.85 12.50 -45.86
N SER A 653 53.38 13.55 -45.17
CA SER A 653 53.89 14.92 -45.34
C SER A 653 53.96 15.67 -44.00
N ALA A 654 54.75 16.75 -43.96
CA ALA A 654 54.87 17.61 -42.78
C ALA A 654 53.52 18.24 -42.35
N ASP A 655 52.59 18.41 -43.31
CA ASP A 655 51.28 19.02 -43.11
C ASP A 655 50.37 18.15 -42.21
N ALA A 656 50.51 16.81 -42.28
CA ALA A 656 49.78 15.89 -41.40
C ALA A 656 50.21 16.01 -39.93
N ALA A 657 51.48 16.33 -39.66
CA ALA A 657 51.96 16.64 -38.32
C ALA A 657 51.46 18.00 -37.83
N ALA A 658 51.45 19.01 -38.71
CA ALA A 658 50.90 20.33 -38.40
C ALA A 658 49.38 20.28 -38.09
N ALA A 659 48.61 19.50 -38.85
CA ALA A 659 47.19 19.29 -38.62
C ALA A 659 46.91 18.61 -37.26
N LYS A 660 47.69 17.57 -36.90
CA LYS A 660 47.58 16.93 -35.57
C LYS A 660 47.93 17.90 -34.44
N ALA A 661 48.95 18.74 -34.61
CA ALA A 661 49.30 19.76 -33.63
C ALA A 661 48.20 20.84 -33.49
N ALA A 662 47.58 21.27 -34.59
CA ALA A 662 46.46 22.22 -34.56
C ALA A 662 45.22 21.64 -33.85
N ILE A 663 44.88 20.37 -34.10
CA ILE A 663 43.79 19.66 -33.40
C ILE A 663 44.08 19.55 -31.90
N GLN A 664 45.33 19.21 -31.52
CA GLN A 664 45.74 19.15 -30.13
C GLN A 664 45.61 20.52 -29.42
N VAL A 665 46.08 21.60 -30.04
CA VAL A 665 45.95 22.96 -29.51
C VAL A 665 44.49 23.41 -29.41
N ALA A 666 43.63 23.05 -30.37
CA ALA A 666 42.21 23.33 -30.31
C ALA A 666 41.51 22.56 -29.16
N ALA A 667 41.84 21.28 -28.97
CA ALA A 667 41.32 20.47 -27.88
C ALA A 667 41.77 21.01 -26.51
N GLU A 668 43.04 21.36 -26.35
CA GLU A 668 43.57 22.00 -25.14
C GLU A 668 42.93 23.38 -24.87
N GLY A 669 42.56 24.12 -25.91
CA GLY A 669 41.80 25.36 -25.80
C GLY A 669 40.39 25.13 -25.27
N LEU A 670 39.67 24.15 -25.85
CA LEU A 670 38.31 23.79 -25.42
C LEU A 670 38.27 23.24 -23.98
N ILE A 671 39.28 22.46 -23.56
CA ILE A 671 39.40 21.99 -22.18
C ILE A 671 39.56 23.17 -21.20
N LYS A 672 40.47 24.12 -21.49
CA LYS A 672 40.66 25.33 -20.66
C LYS A 672 39.39 26.20 -20.59
N ILE A 673 38.61 26.23 -21.66
CA ILE A 673 37.31 26.93 -21.71
C ILE A 673 36.26 26.21 -20.85
N LYS A 674 36.19 24.87 -20.89
CA LYS A 674 35.35 24.07 -19.97
C LYS A 674 35.71 24.36 -18.51
N ASP A 675 36.99 24.19 -18.16
CA ASP A 675 37.47 24.28 -16.77
C ASP A 675 37.24 25.68 -16.18
N GLN A 676 37.47 26.76 -16.96
CA GLN A 676 37.16 28.12 -16.53
C GLN A 676 35.66 28.35 -16.30
N MET A 677 34.79 27.88 -17.20
CA MET A 677 33.34 28.05 -17.06
C MET A 677 32.79 27.29 -15.86
N VAL A 678 33.26 26.06 -15.63
CA VAL A 678 32.93 25.29 -14.42
C VAL A 678 33.34 26.07 -13.17
N HIS A 679 34.58 26.57 -13.12
CA HIS A 679 35.09 27.34 -11.99
C HIS A 679 34.33 28.65 -11.72
N ASP A 680 33.98 29.39 -12.77
CA ASP A 680 33.18 30.62 -12.66
C ASP A 680 31.75 30.35 -12.14
N ILE A 681 31.16 29.22 -12.55
CA ILE A 681 29.85 28.76 -12.06
C ILE A 681 29.93 28.31 -10.60
N GLN A 682 30.95 27.54 -10.22
CA GLN A 682 31.19 27.13 -8.83
C GLN A 682 31.29 28.36 -7.91
N GLN A 683 32.21 29.29 -8.20
CA GLN A 683 32.36 30.53 -7.42
C GLN A 683 31.08 31.38 -7.35
N LYS A 684 30.27 31.40 -8.42
CA LYS A 684 28.99 32.14 -8.45
C LYS A 684 27.98 31.56 -7.46
N TYR A 685 27.88 30.24 -7.37
CA TYR A 685 26.94 29.58 -6.45
C TYR A 685 27.46 29.52 -5.02
N GLU A 686 28.76 29.26 -4.80
CA GLU A 686 29.41 29.32 -3.49
C GLU A 686 29.12 30.67 -2.79
N ARG A 687 29.38 31.80 -3.47
CA ARG A 687 29.12 33.15 -2.91
C ARG A 687 27.65 33.42 -2.61
N LYS A 688 26.70 32.82 -3.33
CA LYS A 688 25.27 32.90 -3.00
C LYS A 688 24.95 32.05 -1.76
N ILE A 689 25.53 30.86 -1.68
CA ILE A 689 25.32 29.91 -0.57
C ILE A 689 25.88 30.49 0.74
N ASP A 690 27.07 31.09 0.72
CA ASP A 690 27.65 31.81 1.87
C ASP A 690 26.72 32.94 2.39
N ALA A 691 26.00 33.61 1.48
CA ALA A 691 25.04 34.66 1.84
C ALA A 691 23.69 34.11 2.33
N THR A 692 23.31 32.89 1.94
CA THR A 692 21.99 32.27 2.22
C THR A 692 22.09 30.76 2.54
N PRO A 693 22.84 30.34 3.58
CA PRO A 693 23.19 28.93 3.80
C PRO A 693 22.05 28.03 4.30
N ASN A 694 20.83 28.56 4.42
CA ASN A 694 19.62 27.80 4.74
C ASN A 694 18.61 27.77 3.56
N ASP A 695 19.03 28.18 2.36
CA ASP A 695 18.19 28.16 1.15
C ASP A 695 18.34 26.83 0.40
N ALA A 696 17.45 25.88 0.69
CA ALA A 696 17.41 24.58 0.02
C ALA A 696 17.18 24.67 -1.50
N GLU A 697 16.50 25.72 -1.99
CA GLU A 697 16.25 25.90 -3.42
C GLU A 697 17.54 26.29 -4.14
N LEU A 698 18.34 27.18 -3.54
CA LEU A 698 19.64 27.58 -4.06
C LEU A 698 20.64 26.41 -4.17
N TYR A 699 20.74 25.57 -3.14
CA TYR A 699 21.55 24.33 -3.22
C TYR A 699 21.04 23.41 -4.34
N MET A 700 19.72 23.27 -4.49
CA MET A 700 19.12 22.47 -5.56
C MET A 700 19.42 23.01 -6.97
N GLN A 701 19.32 24.33 -7.17
CA GLN A 701 19.69 24.99 -8.42
C GLN A 701 21.17 24.69 -8.77
N TYR A 702 22.07 24.82 -7.78
CA TYR A 702 23.51 24.55 -7.99
C TYR A 702 23.79 23.08 -8.33
N ALA A 703 23.20 22.13 -7.59
CA ALA A 703 23.33 20.70 -7.85
C ALA A 703 22.83 20.33 -9.25
N THR A 704 21.69 20.88 -9.68
CA THR A 704 21.14 20.65 -11.02
C THR A 704 22.04 21.19 -12.13
N VAL A 705 22.64 22.37 -11.96
CA VAL A 705 23.60 22.93 -12.93
C VAL A 705 24.86 22.06 -13.03
N LEU A 706 25.44 21.64 -11.90
CA LEU A 706 26.60 20.75 -11.87
C LEU A 706 26.32 19.39 -12.53
N ALA A 707 25.11 18.84 -12.35
CA ALA A 707 24.70 17.60 -13.00
C ALA A 707 24.62 17.76 -14.53
N GLU A 708 24.00 18.82 -15.06
CA GLU A 708 23.97 19.05 -16.52
C GLU A 708 25.38 19.23 -17.10
N LEU A 709 26.27 19.92 -16.39
CA LEU A 709 27.69 20.05 -16.80
C LEU A 709 28.41 18.69 -16.79
N GLY A 710 28.19 17.86 -15.76
CA GLY A 710 28.71 16.50 -15.67
C GLY A 710 28.16 15.57 -16.76
N HIS A 711 26.91 15.76 -17.20
CA HIS A 711 26.33 15.06 -18.34
C HIS A 711 26.95 15.53 -19.67
N LEU A 712 26.97 16.84 -19.90
CA LEU A 712 27.42 17.47 -21.15
C LEU A 712 28.90 17.20 -21.48
N TYR A 713 29.75 17.11 -20.46
CA TYR A 713 31.19 16.89 -20.59
C TYR A 713 31.66 15.48 -20.19
N GLU A 714 30.73 14.56 -19.90
CA GLU A 714 30.99 13.20 -19.38
C GLU A 714 31.87 13.18 -18.09
N ASP A 715 31.89 14.30 -17.34
CA ASP A 715 32.80 14.53 -16.22
C ASP A 715 32.21 14.01 -14.90
N ARG A 716 32.62 12.80 -14.52
CA ARG A 716 32.14 12.12 -13.30
C ARG A 716 32.40 12.89 -12.01
N ASN A 717 33.38 13.80 -11.97
CA ASN A 717 33.66 14.55 -10.75
C ASN A 717 32.52 15.54 -10.45
N LEU A 718 32.00 16.20 -11.49
CA LEU A 718 30.87 17.13 -11.37
C LEU A 718 29.58 16.41 -10.97
N VAL A 719 29.40 15.15 -11.38
CA VAL A 719 28.26 14.30 -10.97
C VAL A 719 28.33 13.91 -9.49
N VAL A 720 29.54 13.66 -8.96
CA VAL A 720 29.75 13.41 -7.52
C VAL A 720 29.59 14.70 -6.72
N GLU A 721 30.06 15.82 -7.24
CA GLU A 721 29.91 17.14 -6.62
C GLU A 721 28.43 17.56 -6.53
N SER A 722 27.66 17.37 -7.61
CA SER A 722 26.21 17.63 -7.60
C SER A 722 25.44 16.74 -6.61
N GLU A 723 25.83 15.47 -6.47
CA GLU A 723 25.28 14.58 -5.42
C GLU A 723 25.59 15.10 -4.00
N MET A 724 26.79 15.64 -3.76
CA MET A 724 27.15 16.24 -2.47
C MET A 724 26.38 17.53 -2.19
N VAL A 725 26.25 18.42 -3.17
CA VAL A 725 25.47 19.67 -3.04
C VAL A 725 23.99 19.38 -2.78
N ALA A 726 23.41 18.39 -3.47
CA ALA A 726 22.03 17.95 -3.21
C ALA A 726 21.86 17.30 -1.82
N ALA A 727 22.90 16.66 -1.28
CA ALA A 727 22.87 16.12 0.08
C ALA A 727 22.85 17.21 1.15
N GLU A 728 23.46 18.38 0.91
CA GLU A 728 23.33 19.56 1.79
C GLU A 728 21.90 20.12 1.75
N ALA A 729 21.29 20.27 0.56
CA ALA A 729 19.87 20.62 0.43
C ALA A 729 18.97 19.66 1.23
N GLY A 730 19.28 18.35 1.18
CA GLY A 730 18.61 17.29 1.92
C GLY A 730 18.66 17.40 3.46
N LYS A 731 19.56 18.21 4.03
CA LYS A 731 19.61 18.50 5.47
C LYS A 731 18.64 19.62 5.87
N ILE A 732 18.31 20.50 4.92
CA ILE A 732 17.40 21.64 5.11
C ILE A 732 15.96 21.19 4.81
N ASP A 733 15.74 20.54 3.66
CA ASP A 733 14.51 19.81 3.34
C ASP A 733 14.84 18.45 2.72
N VAL A 734 14.43 17.37 3.41
CA VAL A 734 14.59 15.97 2.95
C VAL A 734 13.94 15.72 1.58
N LYS A 735 12.94 16.50 1.18
CA LYS A 735 12.24 16.36 -0.10
C LYS A 735 13.08 16.90 -1.27
N ALA A 736 13.95 17.88 -1.03
CA ALA A 736 14.85 18.45 -2.03
C ALA A 736 15.79 17.38 -2.62
N LEU A 737 16.48 16.63 -1.76
CA LEU A 737 17.35 15.51 -2.16
C LEU A 737 16.58 14.43 -2.94
N GLN A 738 15.32 14.15 -2.58
CA GLN A 738 14.53 13.16 -3.30
C GLN A 738 14.07 13.67 -4.68
N PHE A 739 13.85 14.99 -4.84
CA PHE A 739 13.65 15.58 -6.17
C PHE A 739 14.93 15.51 -7.03
N TYR A 740 16.10 15.85 -6.47
CA TYR A 740 17.37 15.73 -7.20
C TYR A 740 17.60 14.30 -7.71
N ARG A 741 17.26 13.28 -6.89
CA ARG A 741 17.33 11.88 -7.30
C ARG A 741 16.36 11.53 -8.44
N LEU A 742 15.13 12.04 -8.45
CA LEU A 742 14.19 11.82 -9.57
C LEU A 742 14.77 12.40 -10.87
N TYR A 743 15.37 13.59 -10.77
CA TYR A 743 16.00 14.29 -11.89
C TYR A 743 17.23 13.56 -12.44
N THR A 744 18.19 13.15 -11.59
CA THR A 744 19.35 12.38 -12.05
C THR A 744 18.99 10.95 -12.50
N ALA A 745 17.90 10.39 -11.98
CA ALA A 745 17.37 9.11 -12.46
C ALA A 745 16.74 9.19 -13.87
N ASP A 746 16.29 10.37 -14.30
CA ASP A 746 15.86 10.61 -15.68
C ASP A 746 17.05 10.87 -16.62
N LEU A 747 18.09 11.58 -16.15
CA LEU A 747 19.32 11.87 -16.92
C LEU A 747 20.23 10.64 -17.13
N TYR A 748 20.44 9.85 -16.07
CA TYR A 748 21.46 8.78 -16.04
C TYR A 748 20.90 7.40 -15.65
N GLY A 749 19.67 7.32 -15.13
CA GLY A 749 19.15 6.12 -14.49
C GLY A 749 18.72 5.03 -15.48
N GLU A 750 19.27 3.83 -15.32
CA GLU A 750 18.71 2.61 -15.91
C GLU A 750 17.25 2.41 -15.49
N GLU A 751 16.42 1.77 -16.33
CA GLU A 751 14.96 1.65 -16.15
C GLU A 751 14.59 1.10 -14.75
N ALA A 752 15.36 0.15 -14.20
CA ALA A 752 15.16 -0.40 -12.86
C ALA A 752 15.61 0.54 -11.71
N ALA A 753 16.73 1.26 -11.88
CA ALA A 753 17.24 2.20 -10.88
C ALA A 753 16.31 3.42 -10.74
N ARG A 754 15.84 3.95 -11.88
CA ARG A 754 14.84 5.01 -11.92
C ARG A 754 13.52 4.58 -11.28
N GLU A 755 13.01 3.41 -11.64
CA GLU A 755 11.74 2.93 -11.07
C GLU A 755 11.80 2.82 -9.54
N LYS A 756 12.94 2.41 -8.96
CA LYS A 756 13.15 2.38 -7.51
C LYS A 756 13.13 3.78 -6.88
N ILE A 757 13.78 4.76 -7.50
CA ILE A 757 13.81 6.15 -7.01
C ILE A 757 12.42 6.81 -7.09
N TYR A 758 11.66 6.54 -8.16
CA TYR A 758 10.27 6.96 -8.28
C TYR A 758 9.36 6.31 -7.23
N GLN A 759 9.59 5.03 -6.88
CA GLN A 759 8.86 4.36 -5.78
C GLN A 759 9.20 4.97 -4.41
N GLU A 760 10.48 5.23 -4.12
CA GLU A 760 10.90 5.89 -2.87
C GLU A 760 10.26 7.29 -2.72
N ALA A 761 10.25 8.07 -3.81
CA ALA A 761 9.60 9.37 -3.84
C ALA A 761 8.08 9.28 -3.69
N ALA A 762 7.41 8.34 -4.37
CA ALA A 762 5.97 8.12 -4.28
C ALA A 762 5.52 7.68 -2.87
N ASN A 763 6.36 6.91 -2.18
CA ASN A 763 6.12 6.48 -0.80
C ASN A 763 6.29 7.63 0.19
N MET A 764 7.25 8.52 -0.04
CA MET A 764 7.46 9.74 0.74
C MET A 764 6.30 10.74 0.54
N ASP A 765 6.11 11.21 -0.70
CA ASP A 765 5.12 12.22 -1.04
C ASP A 765 4.76 12.15 -2.54
N PRO A 766 3.55 11.68 -2.91
CA PRO A 766 3.12 11.57 -4.31
C PRO A 766 3.19 12.87 -5.11
N PHE A 767 3.10 14.03 -4.45
CA PHE A 767 3.14 15.31 -5.15
C PHE A 767 4.54 15.71 -5.62
N ILE A 768 5.61 15.20 -5.00
CA ILE A 768 6.97 15.35 -5.56
C ILE A 768 7.04 14.65 -6.92
N VAL A 769 6.54 13.41 -7.00
CA VAL A 769 6.54 12.60 -8.22
C VAL A 769 5.61 13.17 -9.29
N LEU A 770 4.42 13.69 -8.92
CA LEU A 770 3.54 14.36 -9.87
C LEU A 770 4.12 15.66 -10.42
N ASN A 771 4.69 16.53 -9.56
CA ASN A 771 5.31 17.79 -9.99
C ASN A 771 6.52 17.53 -10.90
N HIS A 772 7.32 16.50 -10.58
CA HIS A 772 8.45 16.05 -11.41
C HIS A 772 7.99 15.52 -12.78
N ALA A 773 7.04 14.58 -12.79
CA ALA A 773 6.48 14.02 -14.01
C ALA A 773 5.73 15.05 -14.87
N GLN A 774 5.17 16.10 -14.25
CA GLN A 774 4.60 17.24 -14.97
C GLN A 774 5.68 18.02 -15.73
N LYS A 775 6.80 18.36 -15.07
CA LYS A 775 7.87 19.18 -15.67
C LYS A 775 8.65 18.42 -16.75
N HIS A 776 8.98 17.15 -16.50
CA HIS A 776 9.83 16.35 -17.40
C HIS A 776 9.04 15.41 -18.32
N GLY A 777 7.71 15.38 -18.23
CA GLY A 777 6.81 14.55 -19.06
C GLY A 777 6.73 13.07 -18.67
N ASN A 778 7.47 12.64 -17.64
CA ASN A 778 7.66 11.23 -17.24
C ASN A 778 6.48 10.64 -16.43
N TYR A 779 5.25 10.92 -16.89
CA TYR A 779 3.99 10.43 -16.32
C TYR A 779 3.87 8.90 -16.33
N TYR A 780 4.57 8.20 -17.23
CA TYR A 780 4.53 6.73 -17.24
C TYR A 780 5.24 6.14 -16.01
N ASP A 781 6.48 6.57 -15.75
CA ASP A 781 7.32 6.08 -14.66
C ASP A 781 6.72 6.48 -13.29
N ALA A 782 6.10 7.67 -13.20
CA ALA A 782 5.25 8.06 -12.07
C ALA A 782 4.04 7.13 -11.89
N GLY A 783 3.25 6.89 -12.93
CA GLY A 783 2.09 6.01 -12.89
C GLY A 783 2.44 4.56 -12.52
N LEU A 784 3.59 4.08 -13.00
CA LEU A 784 4.15 2.77 -12.66
C LEU A 784 4.54 2.70 -11.18
N ALA A 785 5.28 3.69 -10.66
CA ALA A 785 5.67 3.74 -9.25
C ALA A 785 4.47 3.83 -8.29
N PHE A 786 3.49 4.69 -8.58
CA PHE A 786 2.23 4.72 -7.82
C PHE A 786 1.48 3.39 -7.91
N SER A 787 1.53 2.69 -9.05
CA SER A 787 0.85 1.40 -9.20
C SER A 787 1.43 0.27 -8.35
N LYS A 788 2.66 0.43 -7.83
CA LYS A 788 3.30 -0.48 -6.87
C LYS A 788 2.95 -0.17 -5.40
N ASN A 789 2.30 0.95 -5.11
CA ASN A 789 1.85 1.30 -3.76
C ASN A 789 0.32 1.27 -3.67
N GLU A 790 -0.21 0.32 -2.90
CA GLU A 790 -1.66 0.12 -2.71
C GLU A 790 -2.39 1.31 -2.05
N ARG A 791 -1.63 2.24 -1.44
CA ARG A 791 -2.17 3.46 -0.81
C ARG A 791 -2.29 4.63 -1.78
N THR A 792 -1.86 4.49 -3.04
CA THR A 792 -1.89 5.55 -4.07
C THR A 792 -2.55 5.18 -5.41
N PRO A 793 -3.67 4.40 -5.45
CA PRO A 793 -4.27 3.96 -6.71
C PRO A 793 -4.78 5.12 -7.59
N ASP A 794 -5.32 6.18 -6.99
CA ASP A 794 -5.84 7.34 -7.72
C ASP A 794 -4.72 8.13 -8.42
N TYR A 795 -3.58 8.32 -7.75
CA TYR A 795 -2.38 8.93 -8.33
C TYR A 795 -1.83 8.09 -9.49
N ALA A 796 -1.87 6.75 -9.38
CA ALA A 796 -1.51 5.85 -10.47
C ALA A 796 -2.45 6.00 -11.67
N ILE A 797 -3.76 5.98 -11.44
CA ILE A 797 -4.77 6.15 -12.50
C ILE A 797 -4.61 7.51 -13.18
N PHE A 798 -4.38 8.58 -12.41
CA PHE A 798 -4.15 9.93 -12.93
C PHE A 798 -2.91 10.00 -13.83
N ALA A 799 -1.75 9.57 -13.32
CA ALA A 799 -0.49 9.62 -14.06
C ALA A 799 -0.50 8.70 -15.29
N LEU A 800 -1.08 7.50 -15.21
CA LEU A 800 -1.22 6.62 -16.37
C LEU A 800 -2.17 7.19 -17.43
N LYS A 801 -3.25 7.90 -17.05
CA LYS A 801 -4.11 8.62 -18.01
C LYS A 801 -3.35 9.74 -18.71
N LYS A 802 -2.56 10.53 -17.97
CA LYS A 802 -1.64 11.55 -18.55
C LYS A 802 -0.63 10.92 -19.51
N ALA A 803 -0.02 9.79 -19.15
CA ALA A 803 0.91 9.06 -20.02
C ALA A 803 0.22 8.53 -21.30
N TYR A 804 -1.04 8.12 -21.22
CA TYR A 804 -1.83 7.71 -22.39
C TYR A 804 -2.19 8.86 -23.34
N LEU A 805 -2.41 10.07 -22.83
CA LEU A 805 -2.68 11.24 -23.66
C LEU A 805 -1.38 11.81 -24.27
N ASN A 806 -0.38 12.04 -23.43
CA ASN A 806 0.77 12.89 -23.76
C ASN A 806 2.05 12.12 -24.13
N GLY A 807 2.15 10.83 -23.80
CA GLY A 807 3.35 10.03 -24.05
C GLY A 807 3.59 9.71 -25.53
N ASN A 808 4.80 9.19 -25.80
CA ASN A 808 5.10 8.50 -27.07
C ASN A 808 4.34 7.15 -27.17
N ASP A 809 4.27 6.56 -28.35
CA ASP A 809 3.43 5.37 -28.60
C ASP A 809 3.77 4.17 -27.70
N ARG A 810 5.05 3.99 -27.34
CA ARG A 810 5.48 2.95 -26.38
C ARG A 810 4.94 3.21 -24.97
N MET A 811 5.01 4.46 -24.50
CA MET A 811 4.43 4.87 -23.22
C MET A 811 2.90 4.76 -23.24
N LYS A 812 2.23 5.17 -24.33
CA LYS A 812 0.78 5.05 -24.51
C LYS A 812 0.31 3.60 -24.45
N ALA A 813 1.00 2.69 -25.13
CA ALA A 813 0.73 1.26 -25.08
C ALA A 813 0.90 0.68 -23.66
N LYS A 814 2.06 0.92 -23.01
CA LYS A 814 2.31 0.48 -21.62
C LYS A 814 1.25 1.04 -20.64
N ALA A 815 0.86 2.31 -20.77
CA ALA A 815 -0.11 2.95 -19.89
C ALA A 815 -1.53 2.38 -20.06
N LYS A 816 -1.99 2.18 -21.31
CA LYS A 816 -3.29 1.54 -21.60
C LYS A 816 -3.34 0.09 -21.10
N GLN A 817 -2.22 -0.63 -21.18
CA GLN A 817 -2.08 -1.97 -20.60
C GLN A 817 -2.25 -1.95 -19.08
N LEU A 818 -1.55 -1.08 -18.34
CA LEU A 818 -1.67 -1.01 -16.87
C LEU A 818 -3.07 -0.61 -16.40
N LEU A 819 -3.70 0.38 -17.04
CA LEU A 819 -5.05 0.85 -16.70
C LEU A 819 -6.12 -0.24 -16.89
N SER A 820 -6.03 -1.01 -17.96
CA SER A 820 -6.97 -2.12 -18.22
C SER A 820 -6.64 -3.39 -17.41
N ALA A 821 -5.36 -3.72 -17.23
CA ALA A 821 -4.91 -4.92 -16.53
C ALA A 821 -5.10 -4.82 -15.01
N LYS A 822 -4.64 -3.74 -14.36
CA LYS A 822 -4.78 -3.53 -12.91
C LYS A 822 -6.12 -2.87 -12.56
N TYR A 823 -6.38 -1.67 -13.08
CA TYR A 823 -7.50 -0.82 -12.65
C TYR A 823 -8.85 -1.09 -13.33
N LYS A 824 -8.93 -2.04 -14.27
CA LYS A 824 -10.12 -2.36 -15.09
C LYS A 824 -10.69 -1.19 -15.92
N ILE A 825 -9.94 -0.10 -16.06
CA ILE A 825 -10.35 1.07 -16.85
C ILE A 825 -10.16 0.76 -18.35
N GLN A 826 -11.24 0.90 -19.12
CA GLN A 826 -11.16 0.96 -20.58
C GLN A 826 -10.97 2.42 -21.02
N LEU A 827 -10.17 2.60 -22.07
CA LEU A 827 -9.80 3.85 -22.74
C LEU A 827 -10.00 3.69 -24.24
#